data_AF-B7GD58-F1
#
_entry.id   AF-B7GD58-F1
#
_cell.length_a   1.000
_cell.length_b   1.000
_cell.length_c   1.000
_cell.angle_alpha   90.00
_cell.angle_beta   90.00
_cell.angle_gamma   90.00
#
_symmetry.space_group_name_H-M   'P 1'
#
loop_
_entity.id
_entity.type
_entity.pdbx_description
1 polymer ?
#
loop_
_entity_poly.entity_id
_entity_poly.type
_entity_poly.pdbx_seq_one_letter_code
_entity_poly.pdbx_strand_id
1 'polypeptide(L)'
;MPIFSLLAFLLLLVSASIATVTGQDIGNNTDVSCVRRWFATVEEAVPMSSPQLVELVLLNLGMSNSKLVRMHLGTLLTEPTPIVSMTSRSSECLKSNVPMSSICDVLDGPYVASFGANSSDTSQKNVWEYLVNDAIVYDRITSASLSNFALLSELLDHFKSRREEVEAHNKAFFPGPRGTFVREKLLGISKSIEILTTTLGGSVPNPGFQQSLQTNIFEAVKLDAKTGHDNNSRVGVALASTIKFGPSVDSHQFMYRLGKEWVDAYIAWNTAFVIGALPVSKMVKLLIPSVTCSASQSIQGEGFIAARIISLSLALYELTALPDQVYMSLSIDSKKLDDINAFLLSERDNVDFNTELRYPLVEAMGQSNLQYSILTSPSVTEVEEMLYKLCGNHCHNGSWQVTDTVPIALLDDEDFQVYVALVLWMTALLAGLGCELLFWFKLIDQGGWSEEQESLWWVAQFFFPLWASTCLGLALQKNYLALPFLVFGLFKFGMPETLSYMYTALYQQSKSTLARIGDFLNSTGTVLHHSSAILLITLLLSGVVPPSCHIVAPILLLTMQHWFVLVKYMNFWAYAALEIVLEIWFEWVLLSEFQYLHSVHWTLIVAGLGMLVAHWIYLAAAALELLALQSGRDWDTSRKDEMFLDDTTTAVEATSQALVSNLKKGEGTCKRKNGVASVSFDSKAKSWSDDVQIHCESETRPTLASGSRRMLLGKTGSSKRLLSVKEMVQISVKDLLYLPH
;
A
#
# COMPACT_ATOMS: atom_id res chain seq x y z
N MET A 1 -17.80 37.00 8.60
CA MET A 1 -18.03 35.92 9.59
C MET A 1 -18.94 34.79 9.06
N PRO A 2 -18.50 33.90 8.14
CA PRO A 2 -19.20 32.63 7.89
C PRO A 2 -18.32 31.36 7.99
N ILE A 3 -17.00 31.50 8.22
CA ILE A 3 -16.04 30.37 8.14
C ILE A 3 -16.10 29.44 9.38
N PHE A 4 -16.40 29.99 10.56
CA PHE A 4 -16.49 29.19 11.80
C PHE A 4 -17.69 28.23 11.84
N SER A 5 -18.78 28.55 11.14
CA SER A 5 -19.98 27.70 11.09
C SER A 5 -19.80 26.49 10.18
N LEU A 6 -18.95 26.59 9.14
CA LEU A 6 -18.67 25.49 8.23
C LEU A 6 -17.75 24.42 8.87
N LEU A 7 -16.79 24.86 9.70
CA LEU A 7 -15.88 23.95 10.41
C LEU A 7 -16.61 23.14 11.50
N ALA A 8 -17.56 23.76 12.21
CA ALA A 8 -18.37 23.09 13.22
C ALA A 8 -19.33 22.03 12.61
N PHE A 9 -19.85 22.29 11.40
CA PHE A 9 -20.73 21.35 10.69
C PHE A 9 -19.98 20.12 10.17
N LEU A 10 -18.74 20.29 9.69
CA LEU A 10 -17.88 19.19 9.26
C LEU A 10 -17.43 18.29 10.43
N LEU A 11 -17.16 18.87 11.61
CA LEU A 11 -16.81 18.10 12.82
C LEU A 11 -18.00 17.28 13.38
N LEU A 12 -19.24 17.74 13.18
CA LEU A 12 -20.47 17.01 13.57
C LEU A 12 -20.80 15.84 12.63
N LEU A 13 -20.45 15.93 11.34
CA LEU A 13 -20.66 14.84 10.38
C LEU A 13 -19.66 13.68 10.55
N VAL A 14 -18.43 13.99 10.98
CA VAL A 14 -17.40 12.98 11.26
C VAL A 14 -17.69 12.22 12.56
N SER A 15 -18.30 12.87 13.56
CA SER A 15 -18.69 12.22 14.82
C SER A 15 -19.96 11.37 14.71
N ALA A 16 -20.89 11.69 13.79
CA ALA A 16 -22.08 10.89 13.53
C ALA A 16 -21.79 9.58 12.75
N SER A 17 -20.69 9.52 11.99
CA SER A 17 -20.34 8.35 11.16
C SER A 17 -19.58 7.25 11.92
N ILE A 18 -19.10 7.54 13.13
CA ILE A 18 -18.35 6.58 13.97
C ILE A 18 -19.30 5.81 14.93
N ALA A 19 -20.57 6.21 15.05
CA ALA A 19 -21.49 5.68 16.06
C ALA A 19 -22.49 4.61 15.58
N THR A 20 -22.40 4.10 14.34
CA THR A 20 -23.45 3.23 13.74
C THR A 20 -23.01 1.82 13.34
N VAL A 21 -21.89 1.29 13.86
CA VAL A 21 -21.42 -0.09 13.54
C VAL A 21 -21.18 -0.97 14.77
N THR A 22 -21.68 -0.61 15.96
CA THR A 22 -21.57 -1.48 17.14
C THR A 22 -22.91 -1.69 17.81
N GLY A 23 -23.46 -2.90 17.69
CA GLY A 23 -24.60 -3.32 18.51
C GLY A 23 -25.70 -4.05 17.76
N GLN A 24 -25.35 -5.06 16.95
CA GLN A 24 -26.29 -6.16 16.73
C GLN A 24 -25.87 -7.26 17.71
N ASP A 25 -26.60 -7.39 18.81
CA ASP A 25 -26.49 -8.52 19.73
C ASP A 25 -26.79 -9.80 18.94
N ILE A 26 -25.75 -10.45 18.43
CA ILE A 26 -25.84 -11.79 17.86
C ILE A 26 -26.15 -12.70 19.06
N GLY A 27 -27.41 -13.11 19.17
CA GLY A 27 -27.96 -13.89 20.28
C GLY A 27 -27.09 -15.08 20.66
N ASN A 28 -26.54 -15.00 21.87
CA ASN A 28 -25.42 -15.77 22.40
C ASN A 28 -25.80 -17.19 22.89
N ASN A 29 -26.63 -17.93 22.15
CA ASN A 29 -27.09 -19.27 22.54
C ASN A 29 -27.20 -20.22 21.33
N THR A 30 -26.16 -20.31 20.50
CA THR A 30 -26.01 -21.47 19.61
C THR A 30 -25.81 -22.72 20.47
N ASP A 31 -26.78 -23.63 20.45
CA ASP A 31 -26.74 -24.87 21.23
C ASP A 31 -25.61 -25.79 20.72
N VAL A 32 -24.45 -25.70 21.37
CA VAL A 32 -23.27 -26.55 21.15
C VAL A 32 -23.33 -27.86 21.93
N SER A 33 -24.53 -28.30 22.36
CA SER A 33 -24.75 -29.57 23.06
C SER A 33 -24.27 -30.79 22.25
N CYS A 34 -24.27 -30.69 20.91
CA CYS A 34 -23.75 -31.71 20.01
C CYS A 34 -22.28 -32.08 20.30
N VAL A 35 -21.43 -31.09 20.60
CA VAL A 35 -19.99 -31.28 20.81
C VAL A 35 -19.79 -32.06 22.11
N ARG A 36 -20.56 -31.71 23.15
CA ARG A 36 -20.57 -32.43 24.41
C ARG A 36 -21.06 -33.87 24.22
N ARG A 37 -22.13 -34.08 23.44
CA ARG A 37 -22.64 -35.43 23.13
C ARG A 37 -21.60 -36.26 22.40
N TRP A 38 -20.92 -35.69 21.40
CA TRP A 38 -19.87 -36.38 20.65
C TRP A 38 -18.69 -36.79 21.54
N PHE A 39 -18.18 -35.88 22.38
CA PHE A 39 -17.12 -36.24 23.33
C PHE A 39 -17.57 -37.27 24.36
N ALA A 40 -18.83 -37.22 24.82
CA ALA A 40 -19.38 -38.25 25.70
C ALA A 40 -19.41 -39.63 25.01
N THR A 41 -19.74 -39.70 23.71
CA THR A 41 -19.66 -40.92 22.93
C THR A 41 -18.21 -41.42 22.79
N VAL A 42 -17.24 -40.53 22.59
CA VAL A 42 -15.81 -40.88 22.57
C VAL A 42 -15.35 -41.42 23.94
N GLU A 43 -15.76 -40.78 25.03
CA GLU A 43 -15.47 -41.21 26.40
C GLU A 43 -16.10 -42.57 26.74
N GLU A 44 -17.32 -42.83 26.26
CA GLU A 44 -18.00 -44.11 26.43
C GLU A 44 -17.26 -45.24 25.71
N ALA A 45 -16.79 -44.99 24.49
CA ALA A 45 -16.06 -45.99 23.71
C ALA A 45 -14.63 -46.20 24.20
N VAL A 46 -13.96 -45.13 24.62
CA VAL A 46 -12.54 -45.12 25.03
C VAL A 46 -12.41 -44.37 26.36
N PRO A 47 -12.79 -44.97 27.50
CA PRO A 47 -12.76 -44.26 28.78
C PRO A 47 -11.33 -43.97 29.29
N MET A 48 -10.37 -44.79 28.86
CA MET A 48 -8.98 -44.77 29.32
C MET A 48 -8.02 -44.80 28.13
N SER A 49 -6.87 -44.15 28.27
CA SER A 49 -5.73 -44.36 27.38
C SER A 49 -5.14 -45.78 27.54
N SER A 50 -4.40 -46.25 26.54
CA SER A 50 -3.69 -47.52 26.56
C SER A 50 -2.18 -47.26 26.43
N PRO A 51 -1.37 -47.62 27.43
CA PRO A 51 0.10 -47.49 27.35
C PRO A 51 0.71 -48.15 26.12
N GLN A 52 0.17 -49.30 25.70
CA GLN A 52 0.63 -50.03 24.51
C GLN A 52 0.35 -49.24 23.23
N LEU A 53 -0.82 -48.60 23.13
CA LEU A 53 -1.16 -47.75 21.98
C LEU A 53 -0.39 -46.42 22.00
N VAL A 54 -0.10 -45.85 23.17
CA VAL A 54 0.79 -44.68 23.31
C VAL A 54 2.19 -45.03 22.79
N GLU A 55 2.73 -46.19 23.17
CA GLU A 55 4.03 -46.67 22.69
C GLU A 55 4.00 -46.95 21.18
N LEU A 56 2.91 -47.51 20.65
CA LEU A 56 2.69 -47.69 19.22
C LEU A 56 2.73 -46.36 18.45
N VAL A 57 2.09 -45.31 18.98
CA VAL A 57 2.11 -43.97 18.36
C VAL A 57 3.52 -43.40 18.37
N LEU A 58 4.25 -43.51 19.49
CA LEU A 58 5.66 -43.09 19.55
C LEU A 58 6.54 -43.83 18.55
N LEU A 59 6.29 -45.12 18.38
CA LEU A 59 6.99 -45.94 17.41
C LEU A 59 6.72 -45.46 15.98
N ASN A 60 5.45 -45.21 15.62
CA ASN A 60 5.06 -44.68 14.32
C ASN A 60 5.65 -43.27 14.05
N LEU A 61 5.78 -42.45 15.10
CA LEU A 61 6.47 -41.15 15.05
C LEU A 61 8.00 -41.27 14.96
N GLY A 62 8.58 -42.46 15.19
CA GLY A 62 10.02 -42.69 15.30
C GLY A 62 10.64 -42.09 16.57
N MET A 63 9.82 -41.77 17.57
CA MET A 63 10.21 -41.08 18.81
C MET A 63 10.25 -42.02 20.02
N SER A 64 10.14 -43.33 19.84
CA SER A 64 10.15 -44.31 20.93
C SER A 64 11.40 -44.24 21.81
N ASN A 65 12.54 -43.77 21.25
CA ASN A 65 13.81 -43.62 21.98
C ASN A 65 14.05 -42.20 22.53
N SER A 66 13.16 -41.25 22.28
CA SER A 66 13.33 -39.86 22.74
C SER A 66 13.15 -39.76 24.26
N LYS A 67 14.21 -39.37 24.98
CA LYS A 67 14.14 -39.25 26.44
C LYS A 67 13.22 -38.11 26.88
N LEU A 68 13.25 -36.97 26.19
CA LEU A 68 12.41 -35.82 26.56
C LEU A 68 10.93 -36.10 26.25
N VAL A 69 10.60 -36.68 25.09
CA VAL A 69 9.21 -37.05 24.76
C VAL A 69 8.67 -38.03 25.79
N ARG A 70 9.42 -39.09 26.13
CA ARG A 70 8.99 -40.08 27.13
C ARG A 70 8.81 -39.47 28.52
N MET A 71 9.70 -38.56 28.92
CA MET A 71 9.60 -37.84 30.19
C MET A 71 8.28 -37.06 30.28
N HIS A 72 7.88 -36.38 29.20
CA HIS A 72 6.64 -35.58 29.17
C HIS A 72 5.36 -36.43 29.02
N LEU A 73 5.44 -37.60 28.41
CA LEU A 73 4.32 -38.55 28.40
C LEU A 73 4.13 -39.22 29.77
N GLY A 74 5.20 -39.42 30.53
CA GLY A 74 5.14 -39.83 31.93
C GLY A 74 4.32 -41.09 32.15
N THR A 75 3.30 -41.00 33.00
CA THR A 75 2.44 -42.14 33.37
C THR A 75 1.62 -42.68 32.19
N LEU A 76 1.43 -41.94 31.09
CA LEU A 76 0.74 -42.45 29.91
C LEU A 76 1.45 -43.66 29.28
N LEU A 77 2.75 -43.81 29.52
CA LEU A 77 3.56 -44.93 29.03
C LEU A 77 3.50 -46.16 29.93
N THR A 78 2.96 -46.04 31.14
CA THR A 78 2.97 -47.12 32.13
C THR A 78 1.59 -47.49 32.64
N GLU A 79 0.65 -46.54 32.64
CA GLU A 79 -0.66 -46.68 33.28
C GLU A 79 -1.78 -46.12 32.39
N PRO A 80 -2.92 -46.84 32.28
CA PRO A 80 -4.12 -46.30 31.66
C PRO A 80 -4.56 -45.01 32.37
N THR A 81 -4.79 -43.95 31.62
CA THR A 81 -5.17 -42.63 32.15
C THR A 81 -6.56 -42.24 31.64
N PRO A 82 -7.47 -41.75 32.50
CA PRO A 82 -8.80 -41.30 32.07
C PRO A 82 -8.74 -40.16 31.05
N ILE A 83 -9.46 -40.28 29.93
CA ILE A 83 -9.42 -39.27 28.86
C ILE A 83 -10.34 -38.07 29.12
N VAL A 84 -11.25 -38.19 30.10
CA VAL A 84 -12.29 -37.19 30.43
C VAL A 84 -11.74 -35.77 30.62
N SER A 85 -10.52 -35.65 31.15
CA SER A 85 -9.88 -34.34 31.35
C SER A 85 -9.53 -33.65 30.02
N MET A 86 -9.06 -34.42 29.03
CA MET A 86 -8.73 -33.91 27.70
C MET A 86 -10.00 -33.55 26.92
N THR A 87 -10.96 -34.47 26.87
CA THR A 87 -12.22 -34.30 26.13
C THR A 87 -13.09 -33.18 26.70
N SER A 88 -13.18 -33.06 28.03
CA SER A 88 -13.87 -31.95 28.70
C SER A 88 -13.24 -30.60 28.34
N ARG A 89 -11.89 -30.53 28.36
CA ARG A 89 -11.16 -29.31 27.99
C ARG A 89 -11.39 -28.95 26.52
N SER A 90 -11.27 -29.90 25.61
CA SER A 90 -11.58 -29.69 24.18
C SER A 90 -13.01 -29.25 23.95
N SER A 91 -13.96 -29.90 24.62
CA SER A 91 -15.38 -29.55 24.55
C SER A 91 -15.58 -28.08 24.94
N GLU A 92 -15.03 -27.66 26.07
CA GLU A 92 -15.17 -26.29 26.55
C GLU A 92 -14.58 -25.26 25.58
N CYS A 93 -13.42 -25.55 25.01
CA CYS A 93 -12.77 -24.65 24.06
C CYS A 93 -13.54 -24.53 22.74
N LEU A 94 -14.07 -25.64 22.22
CA LEU A 94 -14.88 -25.62 21.01
C LEU A 94 -16.19 -24.86 21.19
N LYS A 95 -16.82 -24.92 22.38
CA LYS A 95 -18.00 -24.08 22.68
C LYS A 95 -17.67 -22.59 22.63
N SER A 96 -16.44 -22.21 22.96
CA SER A 96 -16.00 -20.82 22.96
C SER A 96 -15.61 -20.28 21.58
N ASN A 97 -15.64 -21.11 20.53
CA ASN A 97 -15.27 -20.76 19.17
C ASN A 97 -16.54 -20.55 18.33
N VAL A 98 -16.94 -19.30 18.11
CA VAL A 98 -18.24 -18.92 17.51
C VAL A 98 -18.52 -19.57 16.14
N PRO A 99 -17.57 -19.62 15.18
CA PRO A 99 -17.81 -20.23 13.87
C PRO A 99 -17.98 -21.76 13.92
N MET A 100 -17.70 -22.40 15.07
CA MET A 100 -17.84 -23.85 15.24
C MET A 100 -19.28 -24.29 15.53
N SER A 101 -20.26 -23.39 15.64
CA SER A 101 -21.68 -23.78 15.79
C SER A 101 -22.16 -24.69 14.67
N SER A 102 -21.66 -24.51 13.44
CA SER A 102 -21.96 -25.38 12.28
C SER A 102 -21.30 -26.76 12.34
N ILE A 103 -20.39 -27.01 13.29
CA ILE A 103 -19.87 -28.37 13.51
C ILE A 103 -20.95 -29.29 14.06
N CYS A 104 -22.02 -28.75 14.66
CA CYS A 104 -23.11 -29.60 15.14
C CYS A 104 -23.80 -30.37 14.02
N ASP A 105 -24.00 -29.73 12.88
CA ASP A 105 -24.58 -30.38 11.70
C ASP A 105 -23.66 -31.51 11.18
N VAL A 106 -22.35 -31.39 11.40
CA VAL A 106 -21.35 -32.44 11.12
C VAL A 106 -21.48 -33.60 12.10
N LEU A 107 -21.40 -33.29 13.39
CA LEU A 107 -21.28 -34.29 14.46
C LEU A 107 -22.57 -35.10 14.62
N ASP A 108 -23.73 -34.47 14.40
CA ASP A 108 -25.03 -35.13 14.38
C ASP A 108 -25.35 -35.74 12.99
N GLY A 109 -24.53 -35.46 11.97
CA GLY A 109 -24.72 -35.95 10.61
C GLY A 109 -24.51 -37.46 10.50
N PRO A 110 -25.21 -38.14 9.55
CA PRO A 110 -25.18 -39.59 9.40
C PRO A 110 -23.77 -40.12 9.11
N TYR A 111 -22.88 -39.31 8.52
CA TYR A 111 -21.49 -39.70 8.27
C TYR A 111 -20.71 -39.90 9.57
N VAL A 112 -20.67 -38.89 10.45
CA VAL A 112 -19.98 -38.99 11.75
C VAL A 112 -20.71 -39.97 12.67
N ALA A 113 -22.04 -40.01 12.62
CA ALA A 113 -22.83 -41.00 13.37
C ALA A 113 -22.54 -42.43 12.91
N SER A 114 -22.32 -42.67 11.62
CA SER A 114 -21.94 -44.00 11.08
C SER A 114 -20.51 -44.40 11.43
N PHE A 115 -19.65 -43.42 11.66
CA PHE A 115 -18.31 -43.60 12.22
C PHE A 115 -18.32 -43.58 13.76
N GLY A 116 -19.50 -43.43 14.37
CA GLY A 116 -19.66 -43.14 15.78
C GLY A 116 -19.16 -44.27 16.68
N ALA A 117 -18.62 -43.88 17.83
CA ALA A 117 -18.03 -44.79 18.80
C ALA A 117 -19.05 -45.78 19.44
N ASN A 118 -20.34 -45.60 19.16
CA ASN A 118 -21.46 -46.49 19.54
C ASN A 118 -21.65 -47.71 18.62
N SER A 119 -20.73 -47.93 17.67
CA SER A 119 -20.77 -49.14 16.87
C SER A 119 -20.56 -50.38 17.75
N SER A 120 -21.38 -51.41 17.55
CA SER A 120 -21.14 -52.74 18.11
C SER A 120 -19.98 -53.48 17.43
N ASP A 121 -19.41 -52.90 16.37
CA ASP A 121 -18.26 -53.43 15.65
C ASP A 121 -16.98 -53.24 16.46
N THR A 122 -16.39 -54.37 16.86
CA THR A 122 -15.15 -54.42 17.64
C THR A 122 -13.99 -53.78 16.86
N SER A 123 -13.98 -53.89 15.54
CA SER A 123 -12.92 -53.32 14.70
C SER A 123 -12.96 -51.79 14.74
N GLN A 124 -14.14 -51.18 14.70
CA GLN A 124 -14.27 -49.72 14.84
C GLN A 124 -13.86 -49.23 16.24
N LYS A 125 -14.18 -50.00 17.28
CA LYS A 125 -13.75 -49.67 18.66
C LYS A 125 -12.22 -49.67 18.78
N ASN A 126 -11.55 -50.67 18.19
CA ASN A 126 -10.09 -50.76 18.15
C ASN A 126 -9.45 -49.55 17.46
N VAL A 127 -10.05 -49.08 16.36
CA VAL A 127 -9.62 -47.88 15.63
C VAL A 127 -9.81 -46.62 16.47
N TRP A 128 -10.97 -46.43 17.10
CA TRP A 128 -11.21 -45.29 17.97
C TRP A 128 -10.24 -45.23 19.13
N GLU A 129 -9.95 -46.38 19.74
CA GLU A 129 -8.97 -46.46 20.81
C GLU A 129 -7.59 -45.99 20.34
N TYR A 130 -7.16 -46.39 19.14
CA TYR A 130 -5.92 -45.89 18.53
C TYR A 130 -5.95 -44.38 18.30
N LEU A 131 -6.98 -43.86 17.62
CA LEU A 131 -7.08 -42.44 17.27
C LEU A 131 -7.13 -41.52 18.50
N VAL A 132 -7.79 -41.96 19.58
CA VAL A 132 -7.81 -41.23 20.85
C VAL A 132 -6.42 -41.21 21.49
N ASN A 133 -5.72 -42.34 21.52
CA ASN A 133 -4.35 -42.40 22.06
C ASN A 133 -3.37 -41.56 21.21
N ASP A 134 -3.51 -41.56 19.89
CA ASP A 134 -2.75 -40.69 18.98
C ASP A 134 -2.98 -39.21 19.32
N ALA A 135 -4.24 -38.80 19.47
CA ALA A 135 -4.60 -37.44 19.85
C ALA A 135 -4.05 -37.04 21.23
N ILE A 136 -4.07 -37.93 22.22
CA ILE A 136 -3.49 -37.68 23.56
C ILE A 136 -1.98 -37.45 23.45
N VAL A 137 -1.27 -38.29 22.69
CA VAL A 137 0.18 -38.14 22.49
C VAL A 137 0.49 -36.79 21.86
N TYR A 138 -0.27 -36.41 20.84
CA TYR A 138 -0.05 -35.13 20.14
C TYR A 138 -0.32 -33.95 21.05
N ASP A 139 -1.39 -34.01 21.83
CA ASP A 139 -1.72 -32.94 22.78
C ASP A 139 -0.61 -32.74 23.81
N ARG A 140 -0.12 -33.84 24.38
CA ARG A 140 0.91 -33.81 25.41
C ARG A 140 2.24 -33.30 24.88
N ILE A 141 2.69 -33.81 23.73
CA ILE A 141 3.95 -33.37 23.11
C ILE A 141 3.84 -31.90 22.68
N THR A 142 2.74 -31.52 22.03
CA THR A 142 2.52 -30.14 21.58
C THR A 142 2.52 -29.18 22.77
N SER A 143 1.69 -29.43 23.78
CA SER A 143 1.61 -28.61 24.99
C SER A 143 2.96 -28.49 25.72
N ALA A 144 3.69 -29.61 25.86
CA ALA A 144 5.00 -29.60 26.50
C ALA A 144 6.02 -28.79 25.68
N SER A 145 6.04 -28.93 24.36
CA SER A 145 7.02 -28.26 23.50
C SER A 145 6.83 -26.74 23.43
N LEU A 146 5.62 -26.22 23.67
CA LEU A 146 5.36 -24.79 23.77
C LEU A 146 6.01 -24.15 25.01
N SER A 147 6.30 -24.94 26.05
CA SER A 147 6.88 -24.48 27.31
C SER A 147 8.28 -25.03 27.59
N ASN A 148 8.74 -26.01 26.81
CA ASN A 148 10.03 -26.66 26.96
C ASN A 148 10.84 -26.56 25.66
N PHE A 149 11.76 -25.60 25.62
CA PHE A 149 12.61 -25.33 24.47
C PHE A 149 13.49 -26.53 24.06
N ALA A 150 13.99 -27.30 25.02
CA ALA A 150 14.82 -28.47 24.73
C ALA A 150 14.03 -29.56 24.02
N LEU A 151 12.78 -29.80 24.45
CA LEU A 151 11.87 -30.71 23.75
C LEU A 151 11.56 -30.18 22.35
N LEU A 152 11.24 -28.89 22.21
CA LEU A 152 10.98 -28.29 20.91
C LEU A 152 12.17 -28.50 19.96
N SER A 153 13.39 -28.17 20.40
CA SER A 153 14.60 -28.39 19.61
C SER A 153 14.77 -29.86 19.19
N GLU A 154 14.57 -30.81 20.11
CA GLU A 154 14.64 -32.25 19.80
C GLU A 154 13.61 -32.67 18.73
N LEU A 155 12.38 -32.13 18.80
CA LEU A 155 11.35 -32.39 17.80
C LEU A 155 11.74 -31.83 16.42
N LEU A 156 12.27 -30.60 16.35
CA LEU A 156 12.66 -29.98 15.08
C LEU A 156 13.83 -30.73 14.42
N ASP A 157 14.82 -31.16 15.21
CA ASP A 157 15.92 -31.99 14.73
C ASP A 157 15.43 -33.36 14.25
N HIS A 158 14.49 -33.96 14.98
CA HIS A 158 13.85 -35.22 14.60
C HIS A 158 13.12 -35.08 13.25
N PHE A 159 12.27 -34.06 13.10
CA PHE A 159 11.57 -33.81 11.83
C PHE A 159 12.55 -33.57 10.69
N LYS A 160 13.60 -32.76 10.91
CA LYS A 160 14.62 -32.52 9.89
C LYS A 160 15.31 -33.81 9.45
N SER A 161 15.65 -34.70 10.39
CA SER A 161 16.35 -35.96 10.10
C SER A 161 15.51 -36.98 9.36
N ARG A 162 14.18 -36.99 9.59
CA ARG A 162 13.25 -37.97 9.00
C ARG A 162 12.53 -37.47 7.75
N ARG A 163 12.77 -36.24 7.32
CA ARG A 163 12.03 -35.61 6.23
C ARG A 163 12.02 -36.45 4.95
N GLU A 164 13.18 -36.92 4.50
CA GLU A 164 13.30 -37.69 3.26
C GLU A 164 12.55 -39.02 3.34
N GLU A 165 12.64 -39.71 4.48
CA GLU A 165 11.91 -40.95 4.76
C GLU A 165 10.40 -40.73 4.69
N VAL A 166 9.92 -39.66 5.33
CA VAL A 166 8.50 -39.29 5.38
C VAL A 166 7.98 -38.83 4.02
N GLU A 167 8.76 -38.06 3.26
CA GLU A 167 8.41 -37.67 1.90
C GLU A 167 8.31 -38.89 0.97
N ALA A 168 9.26 -39.84 1.08
CA ALA A 168 9.24 -41.09 0.31
C ALA A 168 8.04 -41.96 0.67
N HIS A 169 7.74 -42.10 1.96
CA HIS A 169 6.58 -42.82 2.45
C HIS A 169 5.28 -42.19 1.95
N ASN A 170 5.11 -40.88 2.14
CA ASN A 170 3.90 -40.17 1.72
C ASN A 170 3.69 -40.18 0.21
N LYS A 171 4.77 -40.13 -0.59
CA LYS A 171 4.69 -40.29 -2.05
C LYS A 171 4.17 -41.67 -2.45
N ALA A 172 4.52 -42.71 -1.70
CA ALA A 172 4.00 -44.06 -1.93
C ALA A 172 2.57 -44.23 -1.41
N PHE A 173 2.25 -43.58 -0.28
CA PHE A 173 0.96 -43.73 0.40
C PHE A 173 -0.15 -42.93 -0.26
N PHE A 174 0.10 -41.67 -0.63
CA PHE A 174 -0.87 -40.76 -1.23
C PHE A 174 -0.55 -40.51 -2.72
N PRO A 175 -1.18 -41.20 -3.68
CA PRO A 175 -1.02 -40.87 -5.09
C PRO A 175 -1.77 -39.58 -5.48
N GLY A 176 -1.42 -39.00 -6.64
CA GLY A 176 -2.18 -37.93 -7.29
C GLY A 176 -2.16 -36.58 -6.57
N PRO A 177 -3.28 -35.81 -6.60
CA PRO A 177 -3.36 -34.48 -6.00
C PRO A 177 -3.09 -34.46 -4.48
N ARG A 178 -3.46 -35.52 -3.75
CA ARG A 178 -3.19 -35.63 -2.31
C ARG A 178 -1.71 -35.80 -2.01
N GLY A 179 -1.01 -36.67 -2.72
CA GLY A 179 0.45 -36.79 -2.58
C GLY A 179 1.15 -35.49 -2.86
N THR A 180 0.67 -34.76 -3.87
CA THR A 180 1.18 -33.43 -4.20
C THR A 180 0.94 -32.46 -3.05
N PHE A 181 -0.28 -32.41 -2.49
CA PHE A 181 -0.60 -31.58 -1.34
C PHE A 181 0.21 -31.95 -0.10
N VAL A 182 0.26 -33.23 0.29
CA VAL A 182 1.02 -33.69 1.47
C VAL A 182 2.50 -33.37 1.32
N ARG A 183 3.07 -33.54 0.11
CA ARG A 183 4.45 -33.13 -0.18
C ARG A 183 4.62 -31.62 -0.07
N GLU A 184 3.81 -30.83 -0.76
CA GLU A 184 3.84 -29.35 -0.68
C GLU A 184 3.74 -28.90 0.80
N LYS A 185 2.82 -29.52 1.56
CA LYS A 185 2.60 -29.24 2.97
C LYS A 185 3.79 -29.59 3.87
N LEU A 186 4.43 -30.73 3.63
CA LEU A 186 5.66 -31.13 4.31
C LEU A 186 6.79 -30.13 4.04
N LEU A 187 6.93 -29.65 2.80
CA LEU A 187 7.91 -28.62 2.43
C LEU A 187 7.60 -27.31 3.16
N GLY A 188 6.34 -26.87 3.12
CA GLY A 188 5.88 -25.64 3.77
C GLY A 188 6.11 -25.65 5.28
N ILE A 189 5.78 -26.75 5.95
CA ILE A 189 5.99 -26.94 7.39
C ILE A 189 7.47 -27.06 7.73
N SER A 190 8.26 -27.78 6.94
CA SER A 190 9.71 -27.88 7.14
C SER A 190 10.37 -26.49 7.08
N LYS A 191 9.91 -25.65 6.14
CA LYS A 191 10.35 -24.25 6.05
C LYS A 191 9.88 -23.43 7.26
N SER A 192 8.65 -23.62 7.74
CA SER A 192 8.17 -22.98 8.98
C SER A 192 9.00 -23.41 10.20
N ILE A 193 9.38 -24.69 10.29
CA ILE A 193 10.26 -25.25 11.34
C ILE A 193 11.66 -24.63 11.27
N GLU A 194 12.25 -24.54 10.08
CA GLU A 194 13.56 -23.92 9.88
C GLU A 194 13.54 -22.47 10.34
N ILE A 195 12.52 -21.71 9.92
CA ILE A 195 12.41 -20.32 10.33
C ILE A 195 12.18 -20.22 11.84
N LEU A 196 11.31 -21.05 12.43
CA LEU A 196 11.11 -21.11 13.88
C LEU A 196 12.43 -21.31 14.61
N THR A 197 13.26 -22.25 14.13
CA THR A 197 14.59 -22.54 14.68
C THR A 197 15.52 -21.32 14.59
N THR A 198 15.56 -20.64 13.44
CA THR A 198 16.41 -19.45 13.25
C THR A 198 15.96 -18.25 14.09
N THR A 199 14.65 -18.04 14.23
CA THR A 199 14.09 -16.94 15.03
C THR A 199 14.35 -17.15 16.52
N LEU A 200 14.27 -18.39 16.99
CA LEU A 200 14.63 -18.76 18.36
C LEU A 200 16.12 -18.54 18.68
N GLY A 201 16.99 -18.54 17.66
CA GLY A 201 18.40 -18.19 17.77
C GLY A 201 18.70 -16.69 17.95
N GLY A 202 17.69 -15.83 18.10
CA GLY A 202 17.86 -14.39 18.37
C GLY A 202 18.12 -13.51 17.14
N SER A 203 17.86 -14.01 15.94
CA SER A 203 17.96 -13.23 14.71
C SER A 203 16.69 -12.38 14.46
N VAL A 204 16.89 -11.20 13.86
CA VAL A 204 15.85 -10.22 13.49
C VAL A 204 14.66 -10.90 12.81
N PRO A 205 13.39 -10.48 13.07
CA PRO A 205 12.21 -11.05 12.44
C PRO A 205 12.38 -11.13 10.92
N ASN A 206 12.40 -12.37 10.41
CA ASN A 206 12.55 -12.65 8.99
C ASN A 206 11.19 -12.43 8.29
N PRO A 207 11.09 -11.50 7.32
CA PRO A 207 9.84 -11.27 6.57
C PRO A 207 9.31 -12.53 5.87
N GLY A 208 10.17 -13.53 5.62
CA GLY A 208 9.79 -14.82 5.05
C GLY A 208 8.82 -15.66 5.90
N PHE A 209 8.61 -15.34 7.18
CA PHE A 209 7.70 -16.13 8.02
C PHE A 209 6.22 -15.83 7.78
N GLN A 210 5.87 -14.56 7.55
CA GLN A 210 4.52 -14.17 7.12
C GLN A 210 4.17 -14.92 5.84
N GLN A 211 5.10 -14.92 4.87
CA GLN A 211 4.99 -15.64 3.62
C GLN A 211 4.84 -17.15 3.82
N SER A 212 5.55 -17.74 4.79
CA SER A 212 5.45 -19.18 5.09
C SER A 212 4.06 -19.57 5.60
N LEU A 213 3.45 -18.78 6.49
CA LEU A 213 2.09 -19.06 6.97
C LEU A 213 1.05 -18.86 5.86
N GLN A 214 1.18 -17.79 5.07
CA GLN A 214 0.32 -17.55 3.90
C GLN A 214 0.41 -18.67 2.88
N THR A 215 1.62 -19.10 2.51
CA THR A 215 1.86 -20.25 1.62
C THR A 215 1.14 -21.50 2.13
N ASN A 216 1.32 -21.79 3.43
CA ASN A 216 0.69 -22.94 4.08
C ASN A 216 -0.85 -22.92 3.99
N ILE A 217 -1.48 -21.75 4.04
CA ILE A 217 -2.93 -21.60 3.89
C ILE A 217 -3.31 -21.73 2.42
N PHE A 218 -2.59 -21.09 1.50
CA PHE A 218 -2.88 -21.14 0.07
C PHE A 218 -2.74 -22.54 -0.54
N GLU A 219 -1.81 -23.36 -0.05
CA GLU A 219 -1.70 -24.77 -0.48
C GLU A 219 -2.97 -25.58 -0.15
N ALA A 220 -3.58 -25.32 1.02
CA ALA A 220 -4.85 -25.94 1.40
C ALA A 220 -6.03 -25.38 0.60
N VAL A 221 -6.09 -24.05 0.42
CA VAL A 221 -7.08 -23.37 -0.46
C VAL A 221 -7.04 -23.92 -1.88
N LYS A 222 -5.84 -24.13 -2.44
CA LYS A 222 -5.65 -24.71 -3.78
C LYS A 222 -6.25 -26.11 -3.87
N LEU A 223 -6.17 -26.91 -2.81
CA LEU A 223 -6.80 -28.23 -2.77
C LEU A 223 -8.32 -28.12 -2.64
N ASP A 224 -8.84 -27.30 -1.72
CA ASP A 224 -10.27 -27.06 -1.55
C ASP A 224 -10.93 -26.59 -2.85
N ALA A 225 -10.32 -25.64 -3.56
CA ALA A 225 -10.82 -25.14 -4.83
C ALA A 225 -10.84 -26.23 -5.90
N LYS A 226 -9.83 -27.12 -5.91
CA LYS A 226 -9.78 -28.26 -6.83
C LYS A 226 -10.81 -29.34 -6.51
N THR A 227 -11.25 -29.45 -5.26
CA THR A 227 -12.31 -30.37 -4.83
C THR A 227 -13.69 -29.72 -4.79
N GLY A 228 -13.82 -28.46 -5.23
CA GLY A 228 -15.08 -27.73 -5.35
C GLY A 228 -15.57 -27.08 -4.06
N HIS A 229 -14.76 -27.00 -3.01
CA HIS A 229 -15.10 -26.35 -1.74
C HIS A 229 -14.86 -24.84 -1.82
N ASP A 230 -15.63 -24.15 -2.67
CA ASP A 230 -15.41 -22.74 -3.00
C ASP A 230 -15.59 -21.81 -1.80
N ASN A 231 -16.59 -22.03 -0.95
CA ASN A 231 -16.78 -21.18 0.23
C ASN A 231 -15.64 -21.35 1.23
N ASN A 232 -15.18 -22.59 1.47
CA ASN A 232 -14.06 -22.82 2.37
C ASN A 232 -12.75 -22.24 1.80
N SER A 233 -12.57 -22.33 0.48
CA SER A 233 -11.45 -21.69 -0.22
C SER A 233 -11.42 -20.18 0.00
N ARG A 234 -12.57 -19.50 -0.12
CA ARG A 234 -12.69 -18.05 0.10
C ARG A 234 -12.30 -17.64 1.52
N VAL A 235 -12.72 -18.42 2.52
CA VAL A 235 -12.31 -18.18 3.91
C VAL A 235 -10.79 -18.31 4.05
N GLY A 236 -10.18 -19.34 3.48
CA GLY A 236 -8.73 -19.51 3.52
C GLY A 236 -7.99 -18.35 2.86
N VAL A 237 -8.49 -17.83 1.72
CA VAL A 237 -7.93 -16.64 1.07
C VAL A 237 -8.02 -15.41 1.98
N ALA A 238 -9.16 -15.20 2.66
CA ALA A 238 -9.34 -14.10 3.60
C ALA A 238 -8.49 -14.25 4.88
N LEU A 239 -8.28 -15.48 5.36
CA LEU A 239 -7.35 -15.76 6.46
C LEU A 239 -5.91 -15.43 6.06
N ALA A 240 -5.50 -15.78 4.84
CA ALA A 240 -4.15 -15.49 4.35
C ALA A 240 -3.90 -13.99 4.17
N SER A 241 -4.90 -13.22 3.69
CA SER A 241 -4.78 -11.77 3.47
C SER A 241 -4.71 -10.95 4.76
N THR A 242 -5.28 -11.47 5.85
CA THR A 242 -5.34 -10.77 7.13
C THR A 242 -4.08 -10.96 7.98
N ILE A 243 -3.13 -11.81 7.56
CA ILE A 243 -1.82 -11.95 8.21
C ILE A 243 -0.97 -10.74 7.86
N LYS A 244 -1.01 -9.69 8.70
CA LYS A 244 -0.28 -8.43 8.51
C LYS A 244 1.08 -8.37 9.19
N PHE A 245 1.25 -9.14 10.26
CA PHE A 245 2.45 -9.09 11.10
C PHE A 245 3.18 -10.42 11.08
N GLY A 246 4.51 -10.35 10.97
CA GLY A 246 5.38 -11.46 11.25
C GLY A 246 5.30 -11.89 12.72
N PRO A 247 5.91 -13.03 13.05
CA PRO A 247 5.94 -13.51 14.42
C PRO A 247 6.86 -12.61 15.26
N SER A 248 6.55 -12.48 16.54
CA SER A 248 7.44 -11.90 17.53
C SER A 248 7.85 -12.95 18.55
N VAL A 249 9.05 -12.85 19.10
CA VAL A 249 9.43 -13.62 20.29
C VAL A 249 9.29 -12.72 21.50
N ASP A 250 8.45 -13.11 22.45
CA ASP A 250 8.35 -12.47 23.76
C ASP A 250 8.53 -13.54 24.83
N SER A 251 9.42 -13.30 25.79
CA SER A 251 9.61 -14.20 26.93
C SER A 251 9.92 -15.66 26.53
N HIS A 252 10.66 -15.85 25.44
CA HIS A 252 10.98 -17.15 24.82
C HIS A 252 9.78 -17.90 24.24
N GLN A 253 8.62 -17.25 24.14
CA GLN A 253 7.44 -17.76 23.47
C GLN A 253 7.31 -17.13 22.09
N PHE A 254 6.88 -17.96 21.15
CA PHE A 254 6.65 -17.56 19.79
C PHE A 254 5.23 -17.05 19.65
N MET A 255 5.08 -15.81 19.18
CA MET A 255 3.83 -15.07 19.30
C MET A 255 3.36 -14.46 17.97
N TYR A 256 2.09 -14.70 17.65
CA TYR A 256 1.36 -14.08 16.56
C TYR A 256 0.18 -13.21 17.03
N ARG A 257 0.23 -11.92 16.69
CA ARG A 257 -0.85 -10.98 17.01
C ARG A 257 -1.99 -11.05 15.99
N LEU A 258 -2.65 -12.22 15.91
CA LEU A 258 -3.74 -12.47 14.96
C LEU A 258 -5.13 -12.16 15.55
N GLY A 259 -5.25 -12.14 16.87
CA GLY A 259 -6.53 -11.95 17.57
C GLY A 259 -7.38 -13.22 17.64
N LYS A 260 -8.34 -13.24 18.59
CA LYS A 260 -9.18 -14.42 18.86
C LYS A 260 -10.05 -14.79 17.65
N GLU A 261 -10.69 -13.80 17.04
CA GLU A 261 -11.63 -14.00 15.93
C GLU A 261 -10.96 -14.66 14.72
N TRP A 262 -9.71 -14.26 14.41
CA TRP A 262 -8.93 -14.90 13.35
C TRP A 262 -8.61 -16.35 13.68
N VAL A 263 -8.21 -16.65 14.92
CA VAL A 263 -7.91 -18.01 15.37
C VAL A 263 -9.15 -18.90 15.32
N ASP A 264 -10.29 -18.41 15.79
CA ASP A 264 -11.57 -19.11 15.72
C ASP A 264 -11.95 -19.43 14.27
N ALA A 265 -11.82 -18.44 13.37
CA ALA A 265 -12.09 -18.62 11.95
C ALA A 265 -11.11 -19.61 11.30
N TYR A 266 -9.83 -19.57 11.66
CA TYR A 266 -8.85 -20.54 11.19
C TYR A 266 -9.18 -21.96 11.64
N ILE A 267 -9.54 -22.17 12.92
CA ILE A 267 -9.90 -23.48 13.45
C ILE A 267 -11.10 -24.04 12.69
N ALA A 268 -12.13 -23.22 12.46
CA ALA A 268 -13.31 -23.64 11.70
C ALA A 268 -12.99 -23.95 10.24
N TRP A 269 -12.24 -23.09 9.55
CA TRP A 269 -11.81 -23.28 8.17
C TRP A 269 -10.99 -24.56 7.99
N ASN A 270 -10.00 -24.76 8.86
CA ASN A 270 -9.13 -25.92 8.82
C ASN A 270 -9.88 -27.21 9.21
N THR A 271 -10.93 -27.11 10.04
CA THR A 271 -11.81 -28.24 10.34
C THR A 271 -12.63 -28.65 9.12
N ALA A 272 -13.25 -27.68 8.43
CA ALA A 272 -13.94 -27.92 7.17
C ALA A 272 -12.99 -28.51 6.11
N PHE A 273 -11.77 -27.98 6.00
CA PHE A 273 -10.73 -28.50 5.10
C PHE A 273 -10.40 -29.97 5.41
N VAL A 274 -10.13 -30.32 6.68
CA VAL A 274 -9.79 -31.70 7.05
C VAL A 274 -10.95 -32.67 6.78
N ILE A 275 -12.19 -32.27 7.05
CA ILE A 275 -13.38 -33.09 6.79
C ILE A 275 -13.58 -33.33 5.29
N GLY A 276 -13.41 -32.28 4.48
CA GLY A 276 -13.61 -32.33 3.03
C GLY A 276 -12.49 -33.01 2.27
N ALA A 277 -11.25 -32.64 2.58
CA ALA A 277 -10.10 -32.97 1.75
C ALA A 277 -9.24 -34.11 2.30
N LEU A 278 -9.37 -34.46 3.59
CA LEU A 278 -8.49 -35.40 4.27
C LEU A 278 -9.23 -36.62 4.88
N PRO A 279 -8.48 -37.67 5.24
CA PRO A 279 -9.04 -38.86 5.89
C PRO A 279 -9.56 -38.54 7.31
N VAL A 280 -10.58 -39.27 7.76
CA VAL A 280 -11.28 -39.02 9.05
C VAL A 280 -10.37 -39.23 10.24
N SER A 281 -9.39 -40.13 10.13
CA SER A 281 -8.32 -40.32 11.13
C SER A 281 -7.59 -39.02 11.49
N LYS A 282 -7.54 -38.05 10.57
CA LYS A 282 -6.89 -36.77 10.81
C LYS A 282 -7.82 -35.74 11.51
N MET A 283 -9.12 -36.00 11.59
CA MET A 283 -10.10 -35.11 12.25
C MET A 283 -9.87 -35.01 13.75
N VAL A 284 -9.58 -36.12 14.43
CA VAL A 284 -9.42 -36.17 15.90
C VAL A 284 -8.31 -35.22 16.38
N LYS A 285 -7.28 -35.02 15.53
CA LYS A 285 -6.12 -34.16 15.80
C LYS A 285 -6.48 -32.67 15.83
N LEU A 286 -7.55 -32.26 15.17
CA LEU A 286 -8.05 -30.88 15.22
C LEU A 286 -8.82 -30.57 16.48
N LEU A 287 -9.17 -31.60 17.25
CA LEU A 287 -10.02 -31.48 18.43
C LEU A 287 -9.20 -31.62 19.72
N ILE A 288 -7.86 -31.59 19.65
CA ILE A 288 -7.01 -31.64 20.84
C ILE A 288 -6.93 -30.28 21.55
N PRO A 289 -6.88 -30.24 22.89
CA PRO A 289 -6.90 -28.99 23.64
C PRO A 289 -5.77 -28.02 23.28
N SER A 290 -4.55 -28.50 23.09
CA SER A 290 -3.39 -27.67 22.75
C SER A 290 -3.54 -26.88 21.44
N VAL A 291 -4.45 -27.30 20.56
CA VAL A 291 -4.78 -26.60 19.31
C VAL A 291 -6.09 -25.82 19.44
N THR A 292 -7.13 -26.40 20.05
CA THR A 292 -8.46 -25.76 20.12
C THR A 292 -8.60 -24.73 21.23
N CYS A 293 -7.82 -24.85 22.32
CA CYS A 293 -7.92 -24.03 23.52
C CYS A 293 -6.95 -22.84 23.56
N SER A 294 -6.10 -22.68 22.56
CA SER A 294 -5.08 -21.63 22.55
C SER A 294 -5.64 -20.19 22.50
N ALA A 295 -6.97 -20.03 22.50
CA ALA A 295 -7.67 -18.77 22.30
C ALA A 295 -8.44 -18.26 23.54
N SER A 296 -8.47 -18.99 24.66
CA SER A 296 -9.52 -18.79 25.68
C SER A 296 -9.23 -17.80 26.83
N GLN A 297 -8.00 -17.28 27.02
CA GLN A 297 -7.71 -16.48 28.23
C GLN A 297 -6.93 -15.17 28.10
N SER A 298 -6.53 -14.71 26.91
CA SER A 298 -5.95 -13.36 26.80
C SER A 298 -5.99 -12.86 25.37
N ILE A 299 -5.57 -11.60 25.20
CA ILE A 299 -5.29 -10.85 23.95
C ILE A 299 -4.43 -11.63 22.92
N GLN A 300 -4.06 -12.88 23.20
CA GLN A 300 -2.93 -13.60 22.66
C GLN A 300 -3.38 -14.88 21.96
N GLY A 301 -3.91 -14.77 20.73
CA GLY A 301 -3.87 -15.86 19.73
C GLY A 301 -2.43 -16.26 19.33
N GLU A 302 -1.46 -15.99 20.21
CA GLU A 302 -0.06 -15.81 19.95
C GLU A 302 0.67 -17.16 19.88
N GLY A 303 0.35 -18.09 20.77
CA GLY A 303 0.91 -19.45 20.77
C GLY A 303 0.22 -20.45 19.83
N PHE A 304 -0.93 -20.08 19.25
CA PHE A 304 -1.76 -20.98 18.44
C PHE A 304 -1.00 -21.54 17.23
N ILE A 305 -0.34 -20.68 16.46
CA ILE A 305 0.32 -21.10 15.22
C ILE A 305 1.49 -22.05 15.52
N ALA A 306 2.26 -21.80 16.58
CA ALA A 306 3.32 -22.71 16.99
C ALA A 306 2.75 -24.09 17.36
N ALA A 307 1.69 -24.12 18.20
CA ALA A 307 1.00 -25.35 18.58
C ALA A 307 0.48 -26.10 17.35
N ARG A 308 -0.06 -25.36 16.38
CA ARG A 308 -0.57 -25.91 15.13
C ARG A 308 0.53 -26.48 14.25
N ILE A 309 1.66 -25.76 14.08
CA ILE A 309 2.82 -26.24 13.32
C ILE A 309 3.34 -27.54 13.93
N ILE A 310 3.50 -27.60 15.25
CA ILE A 310 4.03 -28.77 15.95
C ILE A 310 3.07 -29.97 15.82
N SER A 311 1.80 -29.79 16.19
CA SER A 311 0.80 -30.86 16.09
C SER A 311 0.59 -31.37 14.66
N LEU A 312 0.62 -30.48 13.67
CA LEU A 312 0.53 -30.87 12.26
C LEU A 312 1.80 -31.58 11.79
N SER A 313 2.98 -31.18 12.27
CA SER A 313 4.24 -31.87 11.99
C SER A 313 4.20 -33.30 12.52
N LEU A 314 3.78 -33.50 13.79
CA LEU A 314 3.59 -34.84 14.36
C LEU A 314 2.65 -35.68 13.47
N ALA A 315 1.53 -35.10 13.04
CA ALA A 315 0.55 -35.79 12.20
C ALA A 315 1.04 -36.20 10.81
N LEU A 316 1.95 -35.44 10.21
CA LEU A 316 2.52 -35.71 8.89
C LEU A 316 3.76 -36.62 8.95
N TYR A 317 4.47 -36.62 10.07
CA TYR A 317 5.67 -37.45 10.31
C TYR A 317 5.33 -38.81 10.94
N GLU A 318 4.07 -39.03 11.32
CA GLU A 318 3.54 -40.35 11.67
C GLU A 318 3.58 -41.27 10.45
N LEU A 319 4.48 -42.26 10.46
CA LEU A 319 4.52 -43.29 9.43
C LEU A 319 3.51 -44.39 9.77
N THR A 320 2.46 -44.50 8.96
CA THR A 320 1.49 -45.59 9.08
C THR A 320 2.01 -46.81 8.30
N ALA A 321 2.21 -47.94 9.00
CA ALA A 321 2.80 -49.20 8.52
C ALA A 321 4.33 -49.32 8.63
N LEU A 322 4.81 -49.55 9.86
CA LEU A 322 6.15 -50.09 10.11
C LEU A 322 6.20 -51.58 9.76
N PRO A 323 7.39 -52.16 9.52
CA PRO A 323 7.52 -53.60 9.26
C PRO A 323 6.96 -54.45 10.42
N ASP A 324 6.27 -55.55 10.11
CA ASP A 324 5.61 -56.46 11.06
C ASP A 324 6.49 -56.88 12.25
N GLN A 325 7.81 -56.91 12.06
CA GLN A 325 8.79 -57.29 13.08
C GLN A 325 8.85 -56.33 14.27
N VAL A 326 8.44 -55.07 14.11
CA VAL A 326 8.53 -54.06 15.19
C VAL A 326 7.32 -54.14 16.13
N TYR A 327 6.19 -54.68 15.67
CA TYR A 327 4.96 -54.71 16.47
C TYR A 327 4.92 -55.84 17.50
N MET A 328 5.70 -56.91 17.31
CA MET A 328 5.71 -58.06 18.23
C MET A 328 6.15 -57.71 19.66
N SER A 329 6.87 -56.59 19.87
CA SER A 329 7.33 -56.20 21.21
C SER A 329 6.28 -55.50 22.08
N LEU A 330 5.17 -55.02 21.52
CA LEU A 330 4.22 -54.15 22.23
C LEU A 330 3.10 -54.89 22.98
N SER A 331 3.05 -56.23 22.88
CA SER A 331 1.99 -57.06 23.50
C SER A 331 0.55 -56.61 23.13
N ILE A 332 0.39 -55.99 21.95
CA ILE A 332 -0.93 -55.60 21.41
C ILE A 332 -1.55 -56.84 20.78
N ASP A 333 -2.85 -57.04 21.00
CA ASP A 333 -3.62 -58.11 20.35
C ASP A 333 -3.47 -58.00 18.82
N SER A 334 -3.08 -59.09 18.15
CA SER A 334 -2.82 -59.09 16.71
C SER A 334 -4.05 -58.68 15.91
N LYS A 335 -5.26 -59.11 16.31
CA LYS A 335 -6.51 -58.71 15.66
C LYS A 335 -6.72 -57.20 15.78
N LYS A 336 -6.44 -56.62 16.95
CA LYS A 336 -6.55 -55.17 17.15
C LYS A 336 -5.58 -54.40 16.27
N LEU A 337 -4.36 -54.89 16.12
CA LEU A 337 -3.38 -54.31 15.20
C LEU A 337 -3.83 -54.45 13.74
N ASP A 338 -4.36 -55.61 13.36
CA ASP A 338 -4.91 -55.86 12.02
C ASP A 338 -6.09 -54.93 11.72
N ASP A 339 -7.00 -54.72 12.68
CA ASP A 339 -8.12 -53.78 12.55
C ASP A 339 -7.63 -52.34 12.33
N ILE A 340 -6.63 -51.90 13.09
CA ILE A 340 -6.02 -50.57 12.95
C ILE A 340 -5.34 -50.44 11.58
N ASN A 341 -4.53 -51.41 11.18
CA ASN A 341 -3.83 -51.39 9.90
C ASN A 341 -4.80 -51.44 8.72
N ALA A 342 -5.82 -52.29 8.79
CA ALA A 342 -6.86 -52.39 7.77
C ALA A 342 -7.61 -51.06 7.63
N PHE A 343 -7.93 -50.40 8.74
CA PHE A 343 -8.52 -49.07 8.72
C PHE A 343 -7.61 -48.02 8.08
N LEU A 344 -6.34 -47.93 8.50
CA LEU A 344 -5.37 -46.98 7.94
C LEU A 344 -5.13 -47.20 6.44
N LEU A 345 -5.09 -48.46 6.01
CA LEU A 345 -5.03 -48.83 4.59
C LEU A 345 -6.33 -48.51 3.86
N SER A 346 -7.50 -48.72 4.46
CA SER A 346 -8.78 -48.37 3.83
C SER A 346 -8.90 -46.86 3.61
N GLU A 347 -8.41 -46.03 4.54
CA GLU A 347 -8.35 -44.58 4.40
C GLU A 347 -7.37 -44.13 3.30
N ARG A 348 -6.41 -44.98 2.92
CA ARG A 348 -5.55 -44.75 1.75
C ARG A 348 -6.33 -44.87 0.44
N ASP A 349 -7.17 -45.90 0.35
CA ASP A 349 -7.77 -46.34 -0.91
C ASP A 349 -9.17 -45.73 -1.18
N ASN A 350 -9.95 -45.40 -0.15
CA ASN A 350 -11.40 -45.17 -0.27
C ASN A 350 -11.90 -43.72 -0.12
N VAL A 351 -11.04 -42.72 -0.13
CA VAL A 351 -11.53 -41.34 0.02
C VAL A 351 -11.94 -40.81 -1.35
N ASP A 352 -13.13 -41.17 -1.80
CA ASP A 352 -13.82 -40.51 -2.90
C ASP A 352 -14.30 -39.13 -2.41
N PHE A 353 -13.71 -38.07 -2.97
CA PHE A 353 -13.96 -36.68 -2.58
C PHE A 353 -15.40 -36.24 -2.87
N ASN A 354 -16.09 -36.94 -3.76
CA ASN A 354 -17.43 -36.60 -4.22
C ASN A 354 -18.52 -37.38 -3.49
N THR A 355 -18.23 -37.95 -2.31
CA THR A 355 -19.32 -38.49 -1.50
C THR A 355 -20.33 -37.37 -1.23
N GLU A 356 -21.58 -37.58 -1.66
CA GLU A 356 -22.70 -36.63 -1.55
C GLU A 356 -22.89 -36.09 -0.12
N LEU A 357 -22.32 -36.77 0.88
CA LEU A 357 -22.37 -36.42 2.30
C LEU A 357 -21.35 -35.36 2.74
N ARG A 358 -20.12 -35.34 2.19
CA ARG A 358 -19.05 -34.45 2.68
C ARG A 358 -19.13 -33.05 2.08
N TYR A 359 -19.48 -32.95 0.80
CA TYR A 359 -19.50 -31.68 0.09
C TYR A 359 -20.46 -30.64 0.72
N PRO A 360 -21.75 -30.96 0.96
CA PRO A 360 -22.69 -29.97 1.49
C PRO A 360 -22.27 -29.46 2.87
N LEU A 361 -21.60 -30.32 3.63
CA LEU A 361 -21.14 -30.04 4.97
C LEU A 361 -19.98 -29.04 4.99
N VAL A 362 -18.95 -29.29 4.18
CA VAL A 362 -17.80 -28.38 4.04
C VAL A 362 -18.25 -27.03 3.52
N GLU A 363 -19.19 -27.04 2.57
CA GLU A 363 -19.76 -25.82 2.00
C GLU A 363 -20.57 -25.01 3.04
N ALA A 364 -21.37 -25.69 3.87
CA ALA A 364 -22.11 -25.06 4.97
C ALA A 364 -21.16 -24.49 6.04
N MET A 365 -20.10 -25.22 6.41
CA MET A 365 -19.07 -24.71 7.32
C MET A 365 -18.33 -23.50 6.74
N GLY A 366 -17.96 -23.54 5.46
CA GLY A 366 -17.34 -22.42 4.75
C GLY A 366 -18.24 -21.19 4.72
N GLN A 367 -19.53 -21.37 4.41
CA GLN A 367 -20.51 -20.28 4.39
C GLN A 367 -20.73 -19.68 5.78
N SER A 368 -20.88 -20.52 6.80
CA SER A 368 -21.00 -20.09 8.19
C SER A 368 -19.77 -19.29 8.62
N ASN A 369 -18.57 -19.78 8.29
CA ASN A 369 -17.35 -19.09 8.63
C ASN A 369 -17.22 -17.74 7.88
N LEU A 370 -17.62 -17.65 6.61
CA LEU A 370 -17.69 -16.35 5.91
C LEU A 370 -18.67 -15.37 6.56
N GLN A 371 -19.79 -15.88 7.08
CA GLN A 371 -20.83 -15.05 7.69
C GLN A 371 -20.46 -14.55 9.09
N TYR A 372 -19.77 -15.39 9.88
CA TYR A 372 -19.49 -15.13 11.30
C TYR A 372 -18.04 -14.72 11.58
N SER A 373 -17.12 -14.91 10.63
CA SER A 373 -15.77 -14.36 10.76
C SER A 373 -15.77 -12.88 10.40
N ILE A 374 -15.08 -12.05 11.19
CA ILE A 374 -14.88 -10.61 10.93
C ILE A 374 -13.81 -10.42 9.82
N LEU A 375 -13.54 -11.47 9.03
CA LEU A 375 -12.52 -11.42 7.98
C LEU A 375 -13.06 -10.61 6.80
N THR A 376 -12.37 -9.51 6.49
CA THR A 376 -12.64 -8.75 5.27
C THR A 376 -12.28 -9.61 4.07
N SER A 377 -13.23 -9.80 3.15
CA SER A 377 -12.93 -10.45 1.87
C SER A 377 -11.89 -9.62 1.11
N PRO A 378 -10.70 -10.18 0.81
CA PRO A 378 -9.68 -9.44 0.08
C PRO A 378 -10.16 -9.17 -1.34
N SER A 379 -9.75 -8.02 -1.88
CA SER A 379 -9.91 -7.71 -3.30
C SER A 379 -9.12 -8.69 -4.17
N VAL A 380 -9.55 -8.87 -5.42
CA VAL A 380 -8.82 -9.72 -6.39
C VAL A 380 -7.36 -9.27 -6.52
N THR A 381 -7.13 -7.96 -6.54
CA THR A 381 -5.79 -7.37 -6.61
C THR A 381 -4.93 -7.70 -5.40
N GLU A 382 -5.47 -7.64 -4.18
CA GLU A 382 -4.72 -8.05 -2.97
C GLU A 382 -4.36 -9.54 -3.03
N VAL A 383 -5.25 -10.39 -3.57
CA VAL A 383 -4.96 -11.82 -3.74
C VAL A 383 -3.86 -12.05 -4.78
N GLU A 384 -3.92 -11.37 -5.91
CA GLU A 384 -2.90 -11.44 -6.95
C GLU A 384 -1.54 -10.95 -6.44
N GLU A 385 -1.51 -9.84 -5.68
CA GLU A 385 -0.29 -9.30 -5.08
C GLU A 385 0.31 -10.27 -4.05
N MET A 386 -0.52 -10.89 -3.21
CA MET A 386 -0.06 -11.94 -2.30
C MET A 386 0.55 -13.12 -3.05
N LEU A 387 -0.14 -13.64 -4.06
CA LEU A 387 0.37 -14.76 -4.87
C LEU A 387 1.68 -14.39 -5.59
N TYR A 388 1.77 -13.17 -6.12
CA TYR A 388 2.98 -12.63 -6.71
C TYR A 388 4.13 -12.56 -5.70
N LYS A 389 3.89 -12.01 -4.50
CA LYS A 389 4.90 -11.93 -3.43
C LYS A 389 5.37 -13.31 -2.95
N LEU A 390 4.48 -14.31 -2.91
CA LEU A 390 4.79 -15.65 -2.42
C LEU A 390 5.64 -16.47 -3.39
N CYS A 391 5.42 -16.28 -4.68
CA CYS A 391 6.04 -17.11 -5.70
C CYS A 391 7.04 -16.38 -6.61
N GLY A 392 7.12 -15.06 -6.49
CA GLY A 392 7.75 -14.18 -7.47
C GLY A 392 7.26 -14.49 -8.89
N ASN A 393 8.20 -14.48 -9.83
CA ASN A 393 7.94 -14.72 -11.25
C ASN A 393 7.57 -16.19 -11.59
N HIS A 394 7.53 -17.10 -10.61
CA HIS A 394 7.39 -18.54 -10.87
C HIS A 394 5.98 -19.11 -10.72
N CYS A 395 5.00 -18.39 -10.15
CA CYS A 395 3.62 -18.92 -10.04
C CYS A 395 2.78 -18.76 -11.32
N HIS A 396 3.20 -17.95 -12.28
CA HIS A 396 2.41 -17.63 -13.47
C HIS A 396 2.94 -18.30 -14.76
N ASN A 397 3.11 -19.62 -14.76
CA ASN A 397 3.26 -20.37 -16.02
C ASN A 397 1.98 -20.37 -16.90
N GLY A 398 0.94 -19.63 -16.52
CA GLY A 398 -0.26 -19.37 -17.32
C GLY A 398 -0.19 -18.02 -18.05
N SER A 399 0.59 -17.97 -19.13
CA SER A 399 0.42 -17.18 -20.38
C SER A 399 -0.45 -15.90 -20.42
N TRP A 400 -0.42 -15.03 -19.42
CA TRP A 400 -0.92 -13.65 -19.53
C TRP A 400 0.14 -12.67 -19.03
N GLN A 401 1.19 -12.46 -19.83
CA GLN A 401 2.05 -11.29 -19.72
C GLN A 401 1.72 -10.34 -20.86
N VAL A 402 0.89 -9.34 -20.54
CA VAL A 402 0.77 -8.10 -21.31
C VAL A 402 1.15 -6.92 -20.40
N THR A 403 2.15 -7.10 -19.52
CA THR A 403 2.53 -6.09 -18.52
C THR A 403 3.88 -5.43 -18.79
N ASP A 404 4.81 -6.11 -19.48
CA ASP A 404 6.20 -5.61 -19.59
C ASP A 404 6.43 -4.72 -20.83
N THR A 405 5.37 -4.29 -21.51
CA THR A 405 5.49 -3.46 -22.73
C THR A 405 5.56 -1.97 -22.48
N VAL A 406 5.23 -1.50 -21.26
CA VAL A 406 5.26 -0.07 -20.92
C VAL A 406 6.52 0.22 -20.09
N PRO A 407 7.35 1.22 -20.44
CA PRO A 407 8.57 1.53 -19.68
C PRO A 407 8.36 1.74 -18.16
N ILE A 408 7.16 2.20 -17.76
CA ILE A 408 6.77 2.38 -16.36
C ILE A 408 6.68 1.05 -15.61
N ALA A 409 6.33 -0.04 -16.27
CA ALA A 409 6.26 -1.37 -15.67
C ALA A 409 7.65 -1.94 -15.30
N LEU A 410 8.72 -1.29 -15.75
CA LEU A 410 10.10 -1.65 -15.39
C LEU A 410 10.57 -0.98 -14.09
N LEU A 411 9.79 -0.05 -13.55
CA LEU A 411 10.09 0.63 -12.29
C LEU A 411 9.58 -0.23 -11.13
N ASP A 412 10.39 -0.38 -10.08
CA ASP A 412 9.88 -0.90 -8.82
C ASP A 412 9.01 0.15 -8.10
N ASP A 413 8.39 -0.21 -6.97
CA ASP A 413 7.48 0.68 -6.26
C ASP A 413 8.18 1.98 -5.78
N GLU A 414 9.46 1.91 -5.43
CA GLU A 414 10.26 3.06 -4.98
C GLU A 414 10.57 3.99 -6.16
N ASP A 415 11.07 3.43 -7.26
CA ASP A 415 11.33 4.15 -8.51
C ASP A 415 10.05 4.76 -9.08
N PHE A 416 8.92 4.07 -8.95
CA PHE A 416 7.63 4.60 -9.39
C PHE A 416 7.19 5.79 -8.54
N GLN A 417 7.42 5.76 -7.22
CA GLN A 417 7.16 6.92 -6.36
C GLN A 417 8.07 8.11 -6.70
N VAL A 418 9.34 7.87 -7.00
CA VAL A 418 10.27 8.92 -7.47
C VAL A 418 9.80 9.49 -8.81
N TYR A 419 9.36 8.64 -9.74
CA TYR A 419 8.77 9.07 -11.00
C TYR A 419 7.54 9.96 -10.78
N VAL A 420 6.61 9.56 -9.91
CA VAL A 420 5.45 10.37 -9.53
C VAL A 420 5.90 11.72 -8.94
N ALA A 421 6.88 11.74 -8.03
CA ALA A 421 7.40 12.96 -7.45
C ALA A 421 7.94 13.93 -8.52
N LEU A 422 8.71 13.42 -9.49
CA LEU A 422 9.29 14.22 -10.58
C LEU A 422 8.21 14.80 -11.51
N VAL A 423 7.18 14.02 -11.83
CA VAL A 423 6.03 14.49 -12.64
C VAL A 423 5.29 15.61 -11.91
N LEU A 424 5.04 15.44 -10.61
CA LEU A 424 4.39 16.48 -9.79
C LEU A 424 5.27 17.74 -9.68
N TRP A 425 6.58 17.57 -9.51
CA TRP A 425 7.54 18.68 -9.44
C TRP A 425 7.53 19.52 -10.70
N MET A 426 7.69 18.89 -11.86
CA MET A 426 7.63 19.58 -13.16
C MET A 426 6.28 20.25 -13.39
N THR A 427 5.18 19.57 -13.04
CA THR A 427 3.83 20.12 -13.22
C THR A 427 3.62 21.38 -12.37
N ALA A 428 4.00 21.34 -11.09
CA ALA A 428 3.86 22.48 -10.19
C ALA A 428 4.77 23.65 -10.57
N LEU A 429 6.01 23.38 -11.01
CA LEU A 429 6.95 24.41 -11.48
C LEU A 429 6.42 25.11 -12.74
N LEU A 430 5.95 24.35 -13.74
CA LEU A 430 5.38 24.90 -14.97
C LEU A 430 4.07 25.65 -14.70
N ALA A 431 3.21 25.15 -13.81
CA ALA A 431 1.98 25.84 -13.42
C ALA A 431 2.28 27.19 -12.75
N GLY A 432 3.25 27.24 -11.84
CA GLY A 432 3.66 28.48 -11.18
C GLY A 432 4.24 29.52 -12.13
N LEU A 433 5.19 29.13 -12.96
CA LEU A 433 5.75 30.03 -13.99
C LEU A 433 4.69 30.46 -15.02
N GLY A 434 3.76 29.57 -15.36
CA GLY A 434 2.60 29.90 -16.20
C GLY A 434 1.69 30.93 -15.55
N CYS A 435 1.44 30.85 -14.24
CA CYS A 435 0.69 31.86 -13.50
C CYS A 435 1.39 33.23 -13.53
N GLU A 436 2.72 33.29 -13.33
CA GLU A 436 3.47 34.54 -13.48
C GLU A 436 3.35 35.11 -14.89
N LEU A 437 3.47 34.28 -15.92
CA LEU A 437 3.41 34.72 -17.32
C LEU A 437 2.03 35.31 -17.67
N LEU A 438 0.95 34.69 -17.20
CA LEU A 438 -0.40 35.19 -17.41
C LEU A 438 -0.61 36.56 -16.73
N PHE A 439 -0.10 36.72 -15.51
CA PHE A 439 -0.17 38.01 -14.83
C PHE A 439 0.71 39.06 -15.52
N TRP A 440 1.89 38.66 -15.99
CA TRP A 440 2.82 39.53 -16.71
C TRP A 440 2.21 40.10 -17.99
N PHE A 441 1.51 39.29 -18.80
CA PHE A 441 0.82 39.80 -19.99
C PHE A 441 -0.25 40.83 -19.63
N LYS A 442 -1.04 40.56 -18.57
CA LYS A 442 -2.02 41.52 -18.08
C LYS A 442 -1.36 42.82 -17.61
N LEU A 443 -0.18 42.74 -16.99
CA LEU A 443 0.57 43.90 -16.55
C LEU A 443 1.04 44.76 -17.72
N ILE A 444 1.55 44.13 -18.79
CA ILE A 444 1.93 44.84 -20.03
C ILE A 444 0.69 45.50 -20.66
N ASP A 445 -0.42 44.79 -20.78
CA ASP A 445 -1.65 45.31 -21.39
C ASP A 445 -2.25 46.51 -20.61
N GLN A 446 -2.04 46.55 -19.30
CA GLN A 446 -2.53 47.62 -18.42
C GLN A 446 -1.59 48.84 -18.34
N GLY A 447 -0.51 48.86 -19.12
CA GLY A 447 0.43 49.98 -19.14
C GLY A 447 1.48 49.95 -18.03
N GLY A 448 1.72 48.80 -17.40
CA GLY A 448 2.76 48.61 -16.40
C GLY A 448 2.23 48.40 -14.98
N TRP A 449 3.11 48.66 -14.01
CA TRP A 449 2.87 48.39 -12.59
C TRP A 449 2.04 49.51 -11.93
N SER A 450 0.85 49.19 -11.43
CA SER A 450 -0.07 50.18 -10.81
C SER A 450 -0.08 50.14 -9.28
N GLU A 451 -0.59 51.18 -8.62
CA GLU A 451 -0.76 51.20 -7.15
C GLU A 451 -1.66 50.07 -6.62
N GLU A 452 -2.68 49.68 -7.40
CA GLU A 452 -3.54 48.54 -7.07
C GLU A 452 -2.75 47.23 -7.09
N GLN A 453 -1.87 47.06 -8.08
CA GLN A 453 -1.00 45.88 -8.19
C GLN A 453 0.04 45.86 -7.07
N GLU A 454 0.61 47.02 -6.68
CA GLU A 454 1.49 47.12 -5.51
C GLU A 454 0.78 46.69 -4.21
N SER A 455 -0.48 47.11 -4.04
CA SER A 455 -1.29 46.70 -2.89
C SER A 455 -1.56 45.18 -2.88
N LEU A 456 -1.88 44.61 -4.05
CA LEU A 456 -2.05 43.16 -4.20
C LEU A 456 -0.75 42.39 -3.95
N TRP A 457 0.40 42.96 -4.33
CA TRP A 457 1.71 42.40 -4.07
C TRP A 457 2.02 42.32 -2.57
N TRP A 458 1.73 43.39 -1.80
CA TRP A 458 1.86 43.36 -0.33
C TRP A 458 0.96 42.31 0.30
N VAL A 459 -0.28 42.20 -0.17
CA VAL A 459 -1.23 41.17 0.31
C VAL A 459 -0.70 39.76 -0.01
N ALA A 460 -0.18 39.53 -1.21
CA ALA A 460 0.38 38.24 -1.59
C ALA A 460 1.60 37.86 -0.73
N GLN A 461 2.50 38.82 -0.47
CA GLN A 461 3.63 38.63 0.45
C GLN A 461 3.18 38.32 1.89
N PHE A 462 2.14 39.00 2.38
CA PHE A 462 1.60 38.77 3.72
C PHE A 462 1.01 37.37 3.88
N PHE A 463 0.32 36.86 2.85
CA PHE A 463 -0.29 35.53 2.89
C PHE A 463 0.70 34.40 2.60
N PHE A 464 1.81 34.66 1.90
CA PHE A 464 2.84 33.66 1.58
C PHE A 464 3.15 32.68 2.74
N PRO A 465 3.56 33.13 3.95
CA PRO A 465 4.00 32.20 4.99
C PRO A 465 2.87 31.30 5.50
N LEU A 466 1.62 31.77 5.49
CA LEU A 466 0.44 30.97 5.84
C LEU A 466 0.21 29.85 4.81
N TRP A 467 0.32 30.18 3.52
CA TRP A 467 0.12 29.21 2.44
C TRP A 467 1.25 28.19 2.38
N ALA A 468 2.50 28.61 2.54
CA ALA A 468 3.66 27.73 2.64
C ALA A 468 3.55 26.76 3.83
N SER A 469 3.16 27.26 5.01
CA SER A 469 2.96 26.42 6.20
C SER A 469 1.81 25.43 6.03
N THR A 470 0.71 25.86 5.40
CA THR A 470 -0.44 24.99 5.10
C THR A 470 -0.06 23.89 4.11
N CYS A 471 0.67 24.26 3.05
CA CYS A 471 1.23 23.32 2.08
C CYS A 471 2.11 22.28 2.77
N LEU A 472 3.05 22.70 3.63
CA LEU A 472 3.91 21.79 4.38
C LEU A 472 3.09 20.84 5.27
N GLY A 473 2.13 21.35 6.03
CA GLY A 473 1.27 20.53 6.90
C GLY A 473 0.48 19.47 6.13
N LEU A 474 -0.10 19.83 4.98
CA LEU A 474 -0.80 18.90 4.10
C LEU A 474 0.15 17.88 3.46
N ALA A 475 1.34 18.29 3.06
CA ALA A 475 2.36 17.42 2.47
C ALA A 475 2.87 16.37 3.46
N LEU A 476 3.06 16.72 4.73
CA LEU A 476 3.42 15.78 5.79
C LEU A 476 2.36 14.68 6.01
N GLN A 477 1.11 14.96 5.66
CA GLN A 477 0.00 14.00 5.69
C GLN A 477 -0.24 13.31 4.34
N LYS A 478 0.66 13.51 3.36
CA LYS A 478 0.53 13.02 1.98
C LYS A 478 -0.79 13.45 1.31
N ASN A 479 -1.29 14.63 1.67
CA ASN A 479 -2.53 15.16 1.13
C ASN A 479 -2.27 16.03 -0.10
N TYR A 480 -2.72 15.56 -1.27
CA TYR A 480 -2.53 16.23 -2.57
C TYR A 480 -3.19 17.61 -2.68
N LEU A 481 -4.06 17.99 -1.74
CA LEU A 481 -4.50 19.39 -1.61
C LEU A 481 -3.34 20.35 -1.34
N ALA A 482 -2.16 19.87 -0.92
CA ALA A 482 -0.97 20.70 -0.78
C ALA A 482 -0.54 21.38 -2.09
N LEU A 483 -0.77 20.77 -3.26
CA LEU A 483 -0.25 21.28 -4.55
C LEU A 483 -0.83 22.66 -4.94
N PRO A 484 -2.15 22.92 -4.86
CA PRO A 484 -2.66 24.28 -5.02
C PRO A 484 -2.05 25.30 -4.04
N PHE A 485 -1.86 24.93 -2.77
CA PHE A 485 -1.24 25.83 -1.80
C PHE A 485 0.24 26.07 -2.09
N LEU A 486 0.94 25.06 -2.61
CA LEU A 486 2.32 25.16 -3.07
C LEU A 486 2.45 26.16 -4.21
N VAL A 487 1.64 26.01 -5.26
CA VAL A 487 1.70 26.86 -6.46
C VAL A 487 1.30 28.29 -6.13
N PHE A 488 0.16 28.50 -5.46
CA PHE A 488 -0.29 29.86 -5.13
C PHE A 488 0.57 30.52 -4.05
N GLY A 489 1.08 29.74 -3.09
CA GLY A 489 2.00 30.20 -2.06
C GLY A 489 3.32 30.66 -2.68
N LEU A 490 4.07 29.75 -3.30
CA LEU A 490 5.41 30.05 -3.83
C LEU A 490 5.39 31.15 -4.90
N PHE A 491 4.42 31.12 -5.80
CA PHE A 491 4.33 32.11 -6.88
C PHE A 491 3.45 33.32 -6.50
N LYS A 492 3.15 33.51 -5.21
CA LYS A 492 2.45 34.70 -4.68
C LYS A 492 1.20 35.06 -5.49
N PHE A 493 0.34 34.07 -5.76
CA PHE A 493 -0.85 34.19 -6.62
C PHE A 493 -0.58 34.59 -8.08
N GLY A 494 0.59 34.26 -8.61
CA GLY A 494 1.03 34.58 -9.97
C GLY A 494 1.68 35.95 -10.12
N MET A 495 2.07 36.62 -9.03
CA MET A 495 2.79 37.89 -9.14
C MET A 495 4.16 37.67 -9.79
N PRO A 496 4.56 38.47 -10.81
CA PRO A 496 5.63 38.12 -11.73
C PRO A 496 7.02 38.47 -11.18
N GLU A 497 7.38 37.92 -10.01
CA GLU A 497 8.68 38.15 -9.37
C GLU A 497 9.83 37.62 -10.23
N THR A 498 9.73 36.36 -10.66
CA THR A 498 10.79 35.71 -11.47
C THR A 498 10.93 36.39 -12.83
N LEU A 499 9.79 36.63 -13.49
CA LEU A 499 9.76 37.23 -14.83
C LEU A 499 10.14 38.70 -14.82
N SER A 500 9.79 39.47 -13.78
CA SER A 500 10.16 40.88 -13.70
C SER A 500 11.68 41.06 -13.60
N TYR A 501 12.36 40.30 -12.73
CA TYR A 501 13.82 40.32 -12.64
C TYR A 501 14.50 39.90 -13.96
N MET A 502 13.99 38.86 -14.63
CA MET A 502 14.53 38.45 -15.94
C MET A 502 14.34 39.55 -16.99
N TYR A 503 13.16 40.18 -17.00
CA TYR A 503 12.85 41.25 -17.92
C TYR A 503 13.76 42.47 -17.71
N THR A 504 13.94 42.92 -16.46
CA THR A 504 14.81 44.07 -16.16
C THR A 504 16.27 43.77 -16.48
N ALA A 505 16.74 42.54 -16.22
CA ALA A 505 18.08 42.11 -16.58
C ALA A 505 18.35 42.18 -18.10
N LEU A 506 17.38 41.73 -18.91
CA LEU A 506 17.57 41.61 -20.37
C LEU A 506 17.26 42.89 -21.13
N TYR A 507 16.17 43.59 -20.77
CA TYR A 507 15.59 44.64 -21.61
C TYR A 507 15.76 46.06 -21.06
N GLN A 508 15.99 46.24 -19.76
CA GLN A 508 16.08 47.58 -19.17
C GLN A 508 17.47 48.19 -19.34
N GLN A 509 17.69 48.85 -20.48
CA GLN A 509 18.98 49.45 -20.84
C GLN A 509 19.39 50.62 -19.94
N SER A 510 18.47 51.22 -19.19
CA SER A 510 18.78 52.32 -18.26
C SER A 510 19.55 51.85 -17.00
N LYS A 511 19.47 50.55 -16.64
CA LYS A 511 20.20 50.00 -15.51
C LYS A 511 21.68 49.77 -15.85
N SER A 512 22.55 49.96 -14.85
CA SER A 512 23.97 49.64 -14.98
C SER A 512 24.18 48.14 -15.24
N THR A 513 25.29 47.78 -15.90
CA THR A 513 25.61 46.37 -16.19
C THR A 513 25.63 45.52 -14.91
N LEU A 514 26.16 46.05 -13.81
CA LEU A 514 26.19 45.35 -12.52
C LEU A 514 24.78 45.12 -11.95
N ALA A 515 23.90 46.12 -12.01
CA ALA A 515 22.51 45.97 -11.56
C ALA A 515 21.74 44.96 -12.43
N ARG A 516 21.97 44.95 -13.75
CA ARG A 516 21.37 43.97 -14.66
C ARG A 516 21.85 42.54 -14.39
N ILE A 517 23.12 42.37 -14.03
CA ILE A 517 23.66 41.07 -13.58
C ILE A 517 23.01 40.68 -12.25
N GLY A 518 22.85 41.62 -11.32
CA GLY A 518 22.12 41.40 -10.06
C GLY A 518 20.69 40.91 -10.29
N ASP A 519 19.94 41.57 -11.16
CA ASP A 519 18.59 41.16 -11.57
C ASP A 519 18.58 39.76 -12.20
N PHE A 520 19.55 39.44 -13.06
CA PHE A 520 19.65 38.11 -13.67
C PHE A 520 19.90 37.02 -12.62
N LEU A 521 20.78 37.30 -11.65
CA LEU A 521 21.04 36.42 -10.52
C LEU A 521 19.79 36.25 -9.65
N ASN A 522 19.08 37.34 -9.32
CA ASN A 522 17.82 37.27 -8.58
C ASN A 522 16.80 36.37 -9.28
N SER A 523 16.55 36.57 -10.58
CA SER A 523 15.63 35.71 -11.33
C SER A 523 16.04 34.23 -11.32
N THR A 524 17.32 33.96 -11.57
CA THR A 524 17.86 32.58 -11.58
C THR A 524 17.78 31.95 -10.19
N GLY A 525 18.11 32.71 -9.14
CA GLY A 525 17.97 32.30 -7.75
C GLY A 525 16.54 31.96 -7.41
N THR A 526 15.55 32.76 -7.86
CA THR A 526 14.12 32.50 -7.64
C THR A 526 13.64 31.23 -8.32
N VAL A 527 14.05 30.96 -9.56
CA VAL A 527 13.73 29.69 -10.23
C VAL A 527 14.29 28.51 -9.44
N LEU A 528 15.56 28.56 -9.03
CA LEU A 528 16.20 27.49 -8.27
C LEU A 528 15.56 27.30 -6.88
N HIS A 529 15.29 28.39 -6.17
CA HIS A 529 14.65 28.38 -4.86
C HIS A 529 13.25 27.74 -4.93
N HIS A 530 12.38 28.21 -5.84
CA HIS A 530 11.05 27.64 -6.02
C HIS A 530 11.12 26.17 -6.48
N SER A 531 11.99 25.86 -7.43
CA SER A 531 12.17 24.48 -7.92
C SER A 531 12.58 23.53 -6.80
N SER A 532 13.55 23.90 -5.97
CA SER A 532 13.99 23.12 -4.81
C SER A 532 12.89 22.92 -3.76
N ALA A 533 12.13 23.98 -3.45
CA ALA A 533 11.00 23.89 -2.53
C ALA A 533 9.92 22.93 -3.05
N ILE A 534 9.58 23.03 -4.34
CA ILE A 534 8.59 22.15 -4.98
C ILE A 534 9.07 20.70 -4.98
N LEU A 535 10.34 20.46 -5.31
CA LEU A 535 10.91 19.11 -5.30
C LEU A 535 10.78 18.47 -3.92
N LEU A 536 11.14 19.20 -2.85
CA LEU A 536 11.03 18.70 -1.48
C LEU A 536 9.58 18.37 -1.10
N ILE A 537 8.63 19.25 -1.39
CA ILE A 537 7.21 19.04 -1.06
C ILE A 537 6.64 17.85 -1.85
N THR A 538 7.02 17.68 -3.11
CA THR A 538 6.54 16.56 -3.94
C THR A 538 7.15 15.22 -3.53
N LEU A 539 8.37 15.20 -3.00
CA LEU A 539 8.97 14.01 -2.36
C LEU A 539 8.23 13.61 -1.08
N LEU A 540 7.77 14.57 -0.28
CA LEU A 540 6.92 14.30 0.89
C LEU A 540 5.53 13.77 0.48
N LEU A 541 4.91 14.36 -0.54
CA LEU A 541 3.58 13.97 -1.03
C LEU A 541 3.54 12.56 -1.63
N SER A 542 4.53 12.24 -2.46
CA SER A 542 4.65 10.91 -3.09
C SER A 542 5.03 9.81 -2.09
N GLY A 543 5.59 10.19 -0.95
CA GLY A 543 6.02 9.26 0.08
C GLY A 543 7.43 8.71 -0.10
N VAL A 544 8.17 9.18 -1.10
CA VAL A 544 9.61 8.87 -1.30
C VAL A 544 10.40 9.22 -0.05
N VAL A 545 10.02 10.31 0.62
CA VAL A 545 10.69 10.79 1.82
C VAL A 545 9.73 10.75 3.01
N PRO A 546 10.10 10.11 4.13
CA PRO A 546 9.30 10.14 5.34
C PRO A 546 9.38 11.52 6.03
N PRO A 547 8.31 11.98 6.69
CA PRO A 547 8.35 13.19 7.48
C PRO A 547 9.27 13.03 8.69
N SER A 548 10.24 13.94 8.87
CA SER A 548 11.11 13.98 10.05
C SER A 548 11.45 15.40 10.46
N CYS A 549 11.86 15.61 11.71
CA CYS A 549 12.28 16.92 12.20
C CYS A 549 13.47 17.49 11.42
N HIS A 550 14.41 16.63 11.01
CA HIS A 550 15.59 16.99 10.22
C HIS A 550 15.23 17.56 8.84
N ILE A 551 14.13 17.09 8.24
CA ILE A 551 13.62 17.59 6.96
C ILE A 551 12.78 18.86 7.15
N VAL A 552 11.96 18.90 8.21
CA VAL A 552 11.02 20.01 8.45
C VAL A 552 11.72 21.27 8.96
N ALA A 553 12.76 21.14 9.79
CA ALA A 553 13.40 22.28 10.45
C ALA A 553 13.96 23.34 9.48
N PRO A 554 14.73 22.99 8.41
CA PRO A 554 15.18 23.99 7.44
C PRO A 554 14.02 24.73 6.74
N ILE A 555 12.93 24.03 6.41
CA ILE A 555 11.76 24.60 5.72
C ILE A 555 11.06 25.64 6.61
N LEU A 556 10.95 25.36 7.91
CA LEU A 556 10.36 26.30 8.85
C LEU A 556 11.19 27.58 8.97
N LEU A 557 12.52 27.48 8.96
CA LEU A 557 13.41 28.66 8.98
C LEU A 557 13.24 29.51 7.73
N LEU A 558 13.16 28.90 6.55
CA LEU A 558 12.85 29.61 5.30
C LEU A 558 11.48 30.29 5.37
N THR A 559 10.48 29.62 5.94
CA THR A 559 9.15 30.21 6.12
C THR A 559 9.18 31.42 7.07
N MET A 560 10.04 31.37 8.11
CA MET A 560 10.23 32.47 9.06
C MET A 560 10.89 33.70 8.44
N GLN A 561 11.79 33.55 7.46
CA GLN A 561 12.35 34.68 6.70
C GLN A 561 11.22 35.54 6.11
N HIS A 562 10.23 34.88 5.51
CA HIS A 562 9.08 35.57 4.92
C HIS A 562 8.09 36.19 5.92
N TRP A 563 8.20 35.94 7.23
CA TRP A 563 7.37 36.66 8.22
C TRP A 563 7.69 38.15 8.26
N PHE A 564 8.94 38.50 7.96
CA PHE A 564 9.45 39.86 8.09
C PHE A 564 9.50 40.60 6.76
N VAL A 565 9.01 40.02 5.66
CA VAL A 565 9.10 40.62 4.32
C VAL A 565 8.50 42.03 4.23
N LEU A 566 7.43 42.31 4.98
CA LEU A 566 6.81 43.64 5.00
C LEU A 566 7.63 44.69 5.78
N VAL A 567 8.55 44.27 6.65
CA VAL A 567 9.42 45.17 7.42
C VAL A 567 10.30 45.98 6.48
N LYS A 568 10.63 45.47 5.28
CA LYS A 568 11.46 46.18 4.30
C LYS A 568 10.85 47.52 3.87
N TYR A 569 9.52 47.64 3.88
CA TYR A 569 8.81 48.88 3.54
C TYR A 569 8.79 49.89 4.69
N MET A 570 9.01 49.47 5.93
CA MET A 570 9.07 50.34 7.11
C MET A 570 10.50 50.73 7.47
N ASN A 571 11.41 49.75 7.47
CA ASN A 571 12.81 49.92 7.83
C ASN A 571 13.66 48.84 7.13
N PHE A 572 14.29 49.22 6.03
CA PHE A 572 15.16 48.34 5.24
C PHE A 572 16.31 47.73 6.05
N TRP A 573 16.95 48.48 6.94
CA TRP A 573 18.09 47.99 7.73
C TRP A 573 17.67 46.95 8.76
N ALA A 574 16.52 47.16 9.40
CA ALA A 574 15.96 46.17 10.32
C ALA A 574 15.61 44.87 9.58
N TYR A 575 14.99 44.99 8.40
CA TYR A 575 14.71 43.85 7.53
C TYR A 575 15.99 43.08 7.14
N ALA A 576 16.99 43.77 6.60
CA ALA A 576 18.25 43.14 6.19
C ALA A 576 18.98 42.44 7.36
N ALA A 577 18.98 43.05 8.55
CA ALA A 577 19.58 42.44 9.73
C ALA A 577 18.85 41.17 10.17
N LEU A 578 17.51 41.16 10.15
CA LEU A 578 16.70 39.99 10.46
C LEU A 578 16.94 38.86 9.45
N GLU A 579 16.96 39.18 8.15
CA GLU A 579 17.19 38.20 7.10
C GLU A 579 18.58 37.57 7.19
N ILE A 580 19.64 38.35 7.43
CA ILE A 580 21.01 37.82 7.60
C ILE A 580 21.10 36.86 8.79
N VAL A 581 20.45 37.19 9.91
CA VAL A 581 20.44 36.31 11.10
C VAL A 581 19.72 35.00 10.80
N LEU A 582 18.56 35.07 10.14
CA LEU A 582 17.79 33.88 9.77
C LEU A 582 18.50 33.06 8.69
N GLU A 583 19.21 33.69 7.76
CA GLU A 583 20.01 33.04 6.73
C GLU A 583 21.13 32.20 7.34
N ILE A 584 21.91 32.79 8.26
CA ILE A 584 22.97 32.07 8.97
C ILE A 584 22.40 30.86 9.73
N TRP A 585 21.22 31.01 10.33
CA TRP A 585 20.56 29.91 11.03
C TRP A 585 20.08 28.82 10.07
N PHE A 586 19.46 29.20 8.95
CA PHE A 586 19.04 28.28 7.91
C PHE A 586 20.21 27.45 7.37
N GLU A 587 21.30 28.11 6.95
CA GLU A 587 22.48 27.43 6.42
C GLU A 587 23.08 26.47 7.46
N TRP A 588 23.19 26.92 8.72
CA TRP A 588 23.71 26.09 9.80
C TRP A 588 22.89 24.81 9.99
N VAL A 589 21.56 24.90 10.02
CA VAL A 589 20.69 23.73 10.18
C VAL A 589 20.76 22.82 8.96
N LEU A 590 20.66 23.37 7.74
CA LEU A 590 20.72 22.57 6.53
C LEU A 590 22.04 21.81 6.38
N LEU A 591 23.17 22.47 6.64
CA LEU A 591 24.50 21.85 6.56
C LEU A 591 24.72 20.80 7.67
N SER A 592 24.15 21.02 8.86
CA SER A 592 24.22 20.04 9.96
C SER A 592 23.45 18.76 9.64
N GLU A 593 22.37 18.85 8.86
CA GLU A 593 21.50 17.73 8.51
C GLU A 593 21.89 17.02 7.21
N PHE A 594 22.93 17.49 6.51
CA PHE A 594 23.27 17.04 5.17
C PHE A 594 23.56 15.53 5.08
N GLN A 595 24.24 14.97 6.09
CA GLN A 595 24.50 13.54 6.20
C GLN A 595 23.22 12.73 6.38
N TYR A 596 22.29 13.23 7.20
CA TYR A 596 20.99 12.60 7.40
C TYR A 596 20.18 12.62 6.10
N LEU A 597 20.09 13.77 5.42
CA LEU A 597 19.38 13.90 4.16
C LEU A 597 19.89 12.91 3.09
N HIS A 598 21.21 12.72 2.99
CA HIS A 598 21.80 11.70 2.11
C HIS A 598 21.37 10.28 2.45
N SER A 599 21.35 9.97 3.75
CA SER A 599 21.00 8.63 4.23
C SER A 599 19.53 8.28 4.01
N VAL A 600 18.66 9.30 3.91
CA VAL A 600 17.24 9.11 3.63
C VAL A 600 17.02 8.90 2.13
N HIS A 601 17.41 9.88 1.31
CA HIS A 601 17.26 9.75 -0.15
C HIS A 601 18.12 10.79 -0.88
N TRP A 602 18.79 10.42 -1.98
CA TRP A 602 19.71 11.32 -2.71
C TRP A 602 19.04 12.59 -3.27
N THR A 603 17.76 12.51 -3.65
CA THR A 603 17.00 13.67 -4.17
C THR A 603 16.80 14.76 -3.11
N LEU A 604 16.83 14.42 -1.81
CA LEU A 604 16.78 15.42 -0.74
C LEU A 604 18.02 16.30 -0.72
N ILE A 605 19.19 15.71 -1.00
CA ILE A 605 20.41 16.51 -1.16
C ILE A 605 20.29 17.43 -2.36
N VAL A 606 19.75 16.95 -3.48
CA VAL A 606 19.58 17.80 -4.66
C VAL A 606 18.67 18.99 -4.34
N ALA A 607 17.55 18.75 -3.65
CA ALA A 607 16.66 19.81 -3.19
C ALA A 607 17.38 20.78 -2.23
N GLY A 608 18.07 20.26 -1.22
CA GLY A 608 18.82 21.04 -0.23
C GLY A 608 19.96 21.86 -0.83
N LEU A 609 20.79 21.27 -1.69
CA LEU A 609 21.85 21.98 -2.41
C LEU A 609 21.30 23.05 -3.34
N GLY A 610 20.23 22.75 -4.08
CA GLY A 610 19.60 23.73 -4.95
C GLY A 610 19.07 24.93 -4.16
N MET A 611 18.54 24.67 -2.96
CA MET A 611 18.09 25.74 -2.06
C MET A 611 19.26 26.57 -1.53
N LEU A 612 20.33 25.92 -1.04
CA LEU A 612 21.53 26.61 -0.57
C LEU A 612 22.18 27.46 -1.66
N VAL A 613 22.31 26.92 -2.87
CA VAL A 613 22.86 27.63 -4.02
C VAL A 613 21.99 28.83 -4.41
N ALA A 614 20.67 28.70 -4.38
CA ALA A 614 19.77 29.81 -4.65
C ALA A 614 19.98 30.98 -3.67
N HIS A 615 20.20 30.68 -2.39
CA HIS A 615 20.45 31.69 -1.37
C HIS A 615 21.81 32.36 -1.53
N TRP A 616 22.86 31.60 -1.87
CA TRP A 616 24.15 32.19 -2.22
C TRP A 616 24.09 33.08 -3.46
N ILE A 617 23.25 32.74 -4.44
CA ILE A 617 22.98 33.59 -5.60
C ILE A 617 22.30 34.90 -5.16
N TYR A 618 21.34 34.88 -4.24
CA TYR A 618 20.75 36.10 -3.69
C TYR A 618 21.74 36.98 -2.94
N LEU A 619 22.61 36.38 -2.10
CA LEU A 619 23.66 37.11 -1.41
C LEU A 619 24.65 37.76 -2.40
N ALA A 620 25.01 37.05 -3.48
CA ALA A 620 25.83 37.60 -4.54
C ALA A 620 25.14 38.74 -5.31
N ALA A 621 23.85 38.59 -5.62
CA ALA A 621 23.04 39.63 -6.26
C ALA A 621 22.99 40.90 -5.38
N ALA A 622 22.70 40.75 -4.09
CA ALA A 622 22.69 41.84 -3.12
C ALA A 622 24.06 42.54 -3.02
N ALA A 623 25.16 41.79 -3.03
CA ALA A 623 26.51 42.35 -3.03
C ALA A 623 26.80 43.15 -4.31
N LEU A 624 26.38 42.65 -5.47
CA LEU A 624 26.51 43.38 -6.75
C LEU A 624 25.69 44.66 -6.78
N GLU A 625 24.47 44.64 -6.24
CA GLU A 625 23.64 45.84 -6.12
C GLU A 625 24.30 46.89 -5.23
N LEU A 626 24.89 46.50 -4.09
CA LEU A 626 25.66 47.42 -3.23
C LEU A 626 26.89 48.01 -3.95
N LEU A 627 27.59 47.22 -4.76
CA LEU A 627 28.72 47.69 -5.57
C LEU A 627 28.27 48.61 -6.71
N ALA A 628 27.16 48.28 -7.38
CA ALA A 628 26.57 49.10 -8.43
C ALA A 628 26.20 50.47 -7.89
N LEU A 629 25.58 50.51 -6.71
CA LEU A 629 25.28 51.72 -5.97
C LEU A 629 26.55 52.55 -5.74
N GLN A 630 27.62 51.97 -5.17
CA GLN A 630 28.89 52.70 -4.94
C GLN A 630 29.55 53.23 -6.23
N SER A 631 29.38 52.53 -7.35
CA SER A 631 29.95 52.92 -8.65
C SER A 631 29.21 54.11 -9.30
N GLY A 632 27.91 54.25 -9.04
CA GLY A 632 27.04 55.31 -9.55
C GLY A 632 27.13 56.59 -8.73
N ARG A 633 28.33 57.19 -8.67
CA ARG A 633 28.68 58.37 -7.87
C ARG A 633 28.00 59.69 -8.33
N ASP A 634 26.67 59.70 -8.39
CA ASP A 634 25.77 60.87 -8.51
C ASP A 634 24.50 60.64 -7.66
N TRP A 635 24.70 60.32 -6.38
CA TRP A 635 23.67 59.86 -5.44
C TRP A 635 22.62 60.92 -5.05
N ASP A 636 22.74 62.18 -5.48
CA ASP A 636 22.13 63.29 -4.77
C ASP A 636 20.81 63.84 -5.38
N THR A 637 20.28 63.25 -6.46
CA THR A 637 19.02 63.77 -7.06
C THR A 637 17.96 62.74 -7.47
N SER A 638 18.27 61.48 -7.78
CA SER A 638 17.24 60.55 -8.31
C SER A 638 16.42 59.79 -7.27
N ARG A 639 16.92 59.63 -6.03
CA ARG A 639 16.31 58.69 -5.07
C ARG A 639 14.98 59.14 -4.44
N LYS A 640 14.60 60.41 -4.60
CA LYS A 640 13.26 60.86 -4.18
C LYS A 640 12.18 60.59 -5.24
N ASP A 641 12.56 60.41 -6.49
CA ASP A 641 11.61 60.18 -7.58
C ASP A 641 11.55 58.69 -7.98
N GLU A 642 12.64 57.92 -7.86
CA GLU A 642 12.66 56.49 -8.24
C GLU A 642 11.96 55.54 -7.26
N MET A 643 11.50 56.01 -6.10
CA MET A 643 10.58 55.22 -5.25
C MET A 643 9.11 55.35 -5.72
N PHE A 644 8.85 56.18 -6.74
CA PHE A 644 7.59 56.25 -7.47
C PHE A 644 7.87 55.95 -8.96
N LEU A 645 7.40 54.79 -9.42
CA LEU A 645 7.43 54.38 -10.83
C LEU A 645 6.67 55.38 -11.71
N ASP A 646 7.34 56.39 -12.29
CA ASP A 646 6.76 57.29 -13.32
C ASP A 646 7.41 57.08 -14.71
N ASP A 647 8.57 56.39 -14.79
CA ASP A 647 9.35 56.29 -16.05
C ASP A 647 8.93 55.16 -17.00
N THR A 648 7.92 54.34 -16.67
CA THR A 648 7.40 53.33 -17.62
C THR A 648 6.45 53.95 -18.66
N THR A 649 5.77 55.04 -18.31
CA THR A 649 4.81 55.74 -19.17
C THR A 649 5.50 56.40 -20.37
N THR A 650 6.66 57.01 -20.17
CA THR A 650 7.44 57.74 -21.18
C THR A 650 8.08 56.82 -22.22
N ALA A 651 8.53 55.62 -21.83
CA ALA A 651 9.13 54.66 -22.76
C ALA A 651 8.09 53.99 -23.67
N VAL A 652 6.88 53.71 -23.15
CA VAL A 652 5.77 53.15 -23.92
C VAL A 652 5.18 54.20 -24.88
N GLU A 653 5.07 55.46 -24.47
CA GLU A 653 4.68 56.54 -25.38
C GLU A 653 5.71 56.78 -26.49
N ALA A 654 7.01 56.76 -26.20
CA ALA A 654 8.06 56.92 -27.22
C ALA A 654 8.04 55.77 -28.24
N THR A 655 7.80 54.54 -27.79
CA THR A 655 7.73 53.35 -28.66
C THR A 655 6.43 53.32 -29.47
N SER A 656 5.30 53.70 -28.87
CA SER A 656 4.00 53.86 -29.53
C SER A 656 4.04 54.97 -30.59
N GLN A 657 4.64 56.13 -30.29
CA GLN A 657 4.82 57.21 -31.24
C GLN A 657 5.76 56.83 -32.39
N ALA A 658 6.84 56.09 -32.12
CA ALA A 658 7.71 55.55 -33.16
C ALA A 658 6.97 54.56 -34.08
N LEU A 659 6.14 53.67 -33.53
CA LEU A 659 5.34 52.70 -34.28
C LEU A 659 4.27 53.40 -35.14
N VAL A 660 3.56 54.39 -34.57
CA VAL A 660 2.55 55.19 -35.28
C VAL A 660 3.19 56.06 -36.37
N SER A 661 4.40 56.59 -36.14
CA SER A 661 5.14 57.36 -37.16
C SER A 661 5.60 56.49 -38.34
N ASN A 662 5.93 55.22 -38.09
CA ASN A 662 6.30 54.25 -39.12
C ASN A 662 5.09 53.70 -39.88
N LEU A 663 3.94 53.53 -39.20
CA LEU A 663 2.68 53.15 -39.85
C LEU A 663 2.10 54.26 -40.73
N LYS A 664 2.21 55.54 -40.31
CA LYS A 664 1.79 56.69 -41.14
C LYS A 664 2.67 56.89 -42.39
N LYS A 665 3.90 56.37 -42.41
CA LYS A 665 4.75 56.38 -43.62
C LYS A 665 4.35 55.30 -44.65
N GLY A 666 3.42 54.41 -44.32
CA GLY A 666 2.97 53.31 -45.18
C GLY A 666 1.55 53.43 -45.75
N GLU A 667 0.84 54.56 -45.57
CA GLU A 667 -0.53 54.71 -46.10
C GLU A 667 -0.54 54.99 -47.61
N GLY A 668 -0.56 53.92 -48.41
CA GLY A 668 -0.99 53.97 -49.81
C GLY A 668 -2.50 54.22 -49.91
N THR A 669 -2.90 55.29 -50.60
CA THR A 669 -4.32 55.61 -50.80
C THR A 669 -4.95 54.71 -51.87
N CYS A 670 -5.95 53.91 -51.48
CA CYS A 670 -6.72 53.09 -52.42
C CYS A 670 -7.79 53.93 -53.12
N LYS A 671 -7.56 54.31 -54.38
CA LYS A 671 -8.57 54.97 -55.23
C LYS A 671 -9.22 53.96 -56.19
N ARG A 672 -10.52 53.71 -56.01
CA ARG A 672 -11.36 52.98 -56.97
C ARG A 672 -11.60 53.86 -58.21
N LYS A 673 -11.12 53.43 -59.38
CA LYS A 673 -11.56 53.94 -60.68
C LYS A 673 -11.94 52.75 -61.56
N ASN A 674 -13.19 52.70 -62.01
CA ASN A 674 -13.73 51.75 -62.98
C ASN A 674 -13.60 50.25 -62.63
N GLY A 675 -14.04 49.85 -61.43
CA GLY A 675 -14.37 48.44 -61.15
C GLY A 675 -13.20 47.45 -61.08
N VAL A 676 -11.95 47.89 -61.21
CA VAL A 676 -10.75 47.05 -61.02
C VAL A 676 -9.85 47.75 -60.02
N ALA A 677 -9.51 47.05 -58.93
CA ALA A 677 -8.54 47.52 -57.96
C ALA A 677 -7.13 47.28 -58.53
N SER A 678 -6.37 48.35 -58.79
CA SER A 678 -4.95 48.25 -59.12
C SER A 678 -4.15 48.99 -58.04
N VAL A 679 -3.23 48.28 -57.39
CA VAL A 679 -2.25 48.84 -56.46
C VAL A 679 -0.99 49.15 -57.26
N SER A 680 -0.54 50.41 -57.29
CA SER A 680 0.75 50.78 -57.87
C SER A 680 1.74 51.13 -56.76
N PHE A 681 2.86 50.41 -56.69
CA PHE A 681 3.98 50.76 -55.81
C PHE A 681 5.00 51.62 -56.57
N ASP A 682 5.49 52.66 -55.91
CA ASP A 682 6.55 53.54 -56.44
C ASP A 682 7.91 52.82 -56.31
N SER A 683 8.54 52.55 -57.45
CA SER A 683 9.69 51.66 -57.55
C SER A 683 11.01 52.35 -57.16
N LYS A 684 11.28 52.47 -55.86
CA LYS A 684 12.64 52.68 -55.31
C LYS A 684 12.80 51.97 -53.95
N ALA A 685 12.71 50.65 -53.93
CA ALA A 685 13.21 49.85 -52.81
C ALA A 685 13.72 48.50 -53.32
N LYS A 686 14.94 48.14 -52.88
CA LYS A 686 15.73 47.02 -53.36
C LYS A 686 15.36 45.77 -52.55
N SER A 687 14.81 44.78 -53.26
CA SER A 687 14.74 43.34 -52.97
C SER A 687 14.68 42.87 -51.51
N TRP A 688 13.48 42.59 -50.99
CA TRP A 688 13.24 41.47 -50.06
C TRP A 688 11.94 40.78 -50.50
N SER A 689 11.97 39.44 -50.49
CA SER A 689 11.03 38.52 -51.14
C SER A 689 9.67 38.39 -50.44
N ASP A 690 8.63 38.32 -51.26
CA ASP A 690 7.42 37.48 -51.20
C ASP A 690 6.87 37.08 -49.82
N ASP A 691 5.85 37.82 -49.36
CA ASP A 691 4.47 37.32 -49.13
C ASP A 691 3.67 38.31 -48.27
N VAL A 692 2.87 39.17 -48.92
CA VAL A 692 1.85 39.98 -48.26
C VAL A 692 0.56 39.90 -49.09
N GLN A 693 -0.39 39.08 -48.65
CA GLN A 693 -1.77 39.11 -49.15
C GLN A 693 -2.60 40.08 -48.29
N ILE A 694 -3.06 41.18 -48.88
CA ILE A 694 -4.00 42.11 -48.24
C ILE A 694 -5.42 41.68 -48.64
N HIS A 695 -6.19 41.17 -47.67
CA HIS A 695 -7.63 40.93 -47.84
C HIS A 695 -8.41 42.23 -47.62
N CYS A 696 -9.14 42.69 -48.64
CA CYS A 696 -10.17 43.72 -48.49
C CYS A 696 -11.53 43.02 -48.33
N GLU A 697 -12.09 43.02 -47.12
CA GLU A 697 -13.45 42.54 -46.87
C GLU A 697 -14.50 43.55 -47.34
N SER A 698 -15.56 43.05 -47.98
CA SER A 698 -16.76 43.82 -48.33
C SER A 698 -17.90 43.45 -47.38
N GLU A 699 -18.35 44.39 -46.56
CA GLU A 699 -19.57 44.25 -45.77
C GLU A 699 -20.82 44.25 -46.67
N THR A 700 -21.66 43.21 -46.51
CA THR A 700 -23.08 43.29 -46.90
C THR A 700 -23.95 42.68 -45.81
N ARG A 701 -24.80 43.52 -45.20
CA ARG A 701 -25.99 43.10 -44.43
C ARG A 701 -27.10 42.63 -45.38
N PRO A 702 -28.02 41.76 -44.91
CA PRO A 702 -29.41 42.22 -44.82
C PRO A 702 -30.21 41.71 -43.61
N THR A 703 -31.41 42.27 -43.51
CA THR A 703 -32.39 42.39 -42.43
C THR A 703 -33.40 41.24 -42.24
N LEU A 704 -33.84 41.10 -40.97
CA LEU A 704 -35.12 40.61 -40.39
C LEU A 704 -36.31 40.18 -41.28
N ALA A 705 -36.95 39.03 -40.95
CA ALA A 705 -38.38 38.94 -40.54
C ALA A 705 -38.87 37.50 -40.18
N SER A 706 -39.57 37.42 -39.03
CA SER A 706 -40.72 36.59 -38.56
C SER A 706 -40.96 35.10 -38.93
N GLY A 707 -41.46 34.32 -37.94
CA GLY A 707 -42.40 33.20 -38.22
C GLY A 707 -42.40 31.94 -37.32
N SER A 708 -43.14 31.99 -36.21
CA SER A 708 -43.73 30.97 -35.31
C SER A 708 -43.85 29.45 -35.68
N ARG A 709 -43.57 28.60 -34.66
CA ARG A 709 -44.19 27.31 -34.18
C ARG A 709 -44.40 26.09 -35.13
N ARG A 710 -43.86 24.91 -34.74
CA ARG A 710 -44.60 23.79 -34.05
C ARG A 710 -43.69 22.59 -33.70
N MET A 711 -44.03 21.95 -32.56
CA MET A 711 -43.57 20.64 -32.06
C MET A 711 -43.90 19.46 -33.00
N LEU A 712 -43.08 18.40 -32.98
CA LEU A 712 -43.52 17.04 -32.61
C LEU A 712 -42.34 16.08 -32.36
N LEU A 713 -42.59 15.18 -31.41
CA LEU A 713 -41.73 14.13 -30.86
C LEU A 713 -41.50 12.95 -31.81
N GLY A 714 -40.41 12.21 -31.59
CA GLY A 714 -40.52 10.75 -31.43
C GLY A 714 -39.65 9.84 -32.30
N LYS A 715 -38.58 9.33 -31.65
CA LYS A 715 -38.10 7.93 -31.65
C LYS A 715 -37.32 7.33 -32.85
N THR A 716 -36.03 7.14 -32.55
CA THR A 716 -35.22 5.90 -32.62
C THR A 716 -35.10 5.14 -33.94
N GLY A 717 -33.91 5.23 -34.55
CA GLY A 717 -33.41 4.30 -35.57
C GLY A 717 -31.94 4.58 -35.89
N SER A 718 -31.03 3.90 -35.20
CA SER A 718 -29.58 4.00 -35.42
C SER A 718 -29.17 3.27 -36.70
N SER A 719 -28.80 4.02 -37.73
CA SER A 719 -27.97 3.55 -38.84
C SER A 719 -26.96 4.62 -39.22
N LYS A 720 -25.69 4.22 -39.11
CA LYS A 720 -24.44 4.79 -39.66
C LYS A 720 -24.60 6.01 -40.58
N ARG A 721 -24.01 7.14 -40.17
CA ARG A 721 -23.43 8.13 -41.08
C ARG A 721 -22.27 8.89 -40.44
N LEU A 722 -21.20 9.02 -41.22
CA LEU A 722 -20.08 9.95 -41.04
C LEU A 722 -20.59 11.40 -40.93
N LEU A 723 -20.06 12.13 -39.95
CA LEU A 723 -19.88 13.59 -39.87
C LEU A 723 -18.61 13.78 -39.01
N SER A 724 -17.47 14.13 -39.60
CA SER A 724 -17.00 15.52 -39.79
C SER A 724 -16.91 16.28 -38.46
N VAL A 725 -15.80 16.04 -37.76
CA VAL A 725 -15.29 16.89 -36.67
C VAL A 725 -14.73 18.17 -37.31
N LYS A 726 -15.38 19.30 -37.05
CA LYS A 726 -14.85 20.65 -37.27
C LYS A 726 -14.73 21.31 -35.90
N GLU A 727 -13.66 22.08 -35.74
CA GLU A 727 -13.27 22.90 -34.59
C GLU A 727 -12.41 22.20 -33.53
N MET A 728 -11.11 22.10 -33.82
CA MET A 728 -10.06 22.53 -32.89
C MET A 728 -8.81 22.89 -33.69
N VAL A 729 -8.38 24.13 -33.53
CA VAL A 729 -7.28 24.77 -34.23
C VAL A 729 -5.96 24.18 -33.73
N GLN A 730 -5.27 23.43 -34.59
CA GLN A 730 -3.85 23.13 -34.46
C GLN A 730 -3.05 24.32 -34.99
N ILE A 731 -2.39 25.05 -34.09
CA ILE A 731 -1.28 25.94 -34.47
C ILE A 731 -0.04 25.06 -34.59
N SER A 732 0.54 25.05 -35.79
CA SER A 732 1.74 24.30 -36.14
C SER A 732 2.97 24.96 -35.53
N VAL A 733 3.68 24.19 -34.70
CA VAL A 733 5.04 24.48 -34.22
C VAL A 733 6.02 24.26 -35.37
N LYS A 734 6.12 25.21 -36.30
CA LYS A 734 7.09 25.13 -37.42
C LYS A 734 7.96 26.37 -37.65
N ASP A 735 7.78 27.45 -36.90
CA ASP A 735 8.48 28.73 -37.18
C ASP A 735 9.44 29.22 -36.08
N LEU A 736 10.02 28.35 -35.24
CA LEU A 736 10.89 28.85 -34.14
C LEU A 736 12.17 28.08 -33.83
N LEU A 737 12.67 27.21 -34.71
CA LEU A 737 14.04 26.68 -34.58
C LEU A 737 14.72 26.53 -35.95
N TYR A 738 15.12 27.68 -36.51
CA TYR A 738 16.22 27.77 -37.45
C TYR A 738 16.98 29.07 -37.14
N LEU A 739 18.18 28.96 -36.57
CA LEU A 739 19.36 29.72 -36.96
C LEU A 739 20.62 29.00 -36.43
N PRO A 740 21.73 29.05 -37.18
CA PRO A 740 22.96 28.31 -36.92
C PRO A 740 23.94 29.09 -36.04
N HIS A 741 24.84 28.31 -35.40
CA HIS A 741 25.99 28.69 -34.58
C HIS A 741 25.73 29.16 -33.16
#